data_AF-A0A7X7J880-F1
#
_entry.id   AF-A0A7X7J880-F1
#
_cell.length_a   1.000
_cell.length_b   1.000
_cell.length_c   1.000
_cell.angle_alpha   90.00
_cell.angle_beta   90.00
_cell.angle_gamma   90.00
#
_symmetry.space_group_name_H-M   'P 1'
#
loop_
_entity.id
_entity.type
_entity.pdbx_description
1 polymer ?
#
loop_
_entity_poly.entity_id
_entity_poly.type
_entity_poly.pdbx_seq_one_letter_code
_entity_poly.pdbx_strand_id
1 'polypeptide(L)'
;MRQINAALVALAGALIACGPLQAAQTKAGDPGVNWNEQYKNGASLLKAKDPAKGLKLLAEVAEKAPDAEPARLQAAMALMLFHANRIDLYQTRKYGEQALASPALDAQQRIKVLRDMRDLFCLPPRMNFQYHHYYYNLCSEREYAQMKNEYPAYLRQILGLDPGDTTSLIDLGYHEILNGNPDKGMAELQTALAGRKLTPEQIGNVYVGLAEGAFVKGDRAGAVAFLETLDAMNLNTRSRQGACPAEFAKAALSRLKGTRQDSLELPVYLDCRAFPAPQEARYEQAFAPLRSVRLTLGAGLKAEDARVGLLKNKLARYGIVCGESGAFSVEIDTGKLQAPEKPEGYALAVSRDGALVQGRDRQGTLWGIVTLIQLMDPASSQIRLCTIRDWPDVANRGHSGVHAEILEFDLFAKMNWVLTNNGRWTEQQRYTPLRWFVDLDIAREFADFGLQYYCSFRFETMHPMVPISAERTYDMHVELLSRFAKAGAHAAWMYDDSRYPLHPQDVAVNRNGAGQDAAYITKVYRAVKAKYPDFKMIFCPPFYWGPYYSSSFKEYRKKAGGDERDAYNKSIRDHLDPEIDVFWAGNRMVSYSKTSQDVEWAAQAFGRKPFIWQNRACPHWECSYIADNMPGWTAWHYDGFFQDVAGYMMNSHAPKRCAAIATCADALWNLNAYSATGSVRRAVGMLYGEKMYDILEPGARALGSLDKYWDSTKFVLTPEFVADLPEIERQIGIARDSYEKAVAYNRTAMTRYPGEYAQFLQEFERLIQRAKAESAAKARLGANPGK
;
A
#
# COMPACT_ATOMS: atom_id res chain seq x y z
N MET A 1 12.65 22.46 12.11
CA MET A 1 13.94 23.03 11.64
C MET A 1 14.25 22.72 10.16
N ARG A 2 14.15 21.48 9.66
CA ARG A 2 14.39 21.18 8.21
C ARG A 2 13.48 21.93 7.22
N GLN A 3 12.19 22.09 7.54
CA GLN A 3 11.24 22.87 6.71
C GLN A 3 11.57 24.37 6.67
N ILE A 4 12.11 24.94 7.75
CA ILE A 4 12.51 26.36 7.82
C ILE A 4 13.67 26.62 6.84
N ASN A 5 14.65 25.72 6.79
CA ASN A 5 15.78 25.85 5.85
C ASN A 5 15.35 25.64 4.39
N ALA A 6 14.43 24.71 4.09
CA ALA A 6 13.93 24.51 2.74
C ALA A 6 13.12 25.72 2.24
N ALA A 7 12.23 26.28 3.07
CA ALA A 7 11.45 27.47 2.76
C ALA A 7 12.35 28.70 2.52
N LEU A 8 13.38 28.89 3.35
CA LEU A 8 14.36 29.98 3.19
C LEU A 8 15.22 29.83 1.94
N VAL A 9 15.57 28.59 1.53
CA VAL A 9 16.31 28.32 0.28
C VAL A 9 15.43 28.57 -0.95
N ALA A 10 14.16 28.14 -0.94
CA ALA A 10 13.20 28.44 -2.01
C ALA A 10 12.97 29.95 -2.17
N LEU A 11 12.86 30.66 -1.05
CA LEU A 11 12.72 32.12 -1.01
C LEU A 11 13.97 32.84 -1.55
N ALA A 12 15.17 32.37 -1.19
CA ALA A 12 16.42 32.89 -1.72
C ALA A 12 16.56 32.67 -3.23
N GLY A 13 16.08 31.53 -3.75
CA GLY A 13 16.02 31.23 -5.18
C GLY A 13 15.04 32.10 -5.95
N ALA A 14 13.84 32.34 -5.40
CA ALA A 14 12.85 33.26 -5.98
C ALA A 14 13.40 34.69 -6.09
N LEU A 15 14.11 35.17 -5.07
CA LEU A 15 14.75 36.50 -5.08
C LEU A 15 15.91 36.62 -6.09
N ILE A 16 16.51 35.52 -6.54
CA ILE A 16 17.54 35.51 -7.61
C ILE A 16 16.92 35.62 -9.00
N ALA A 17 15.76 35.01 -9.22
CA ALA A 17 15.08 35.00 -10.52
C ALA A 17 14.49 36.38 -10.90
N CYS A 18 14.26 37.26 -9.94
CA CYS A 18 13.58 38.54 -10.16
C CYS A 18 14.47 39.68 -10.68
N GLY A 19 15.78 39.43 -10.89
CA GLY A 19 16.72 40.44 -11.40
C GLY A 19 16.90 41.67 -10.47
N PRO A 20 17.91 42.51 -10.72
CA PRO A 20 18.04 43.77 -10.00
C PRO A 20 16.91 44.73 -10.39
N LEU A 21 16.16 45.23 -9.41
CA LEU A 21 15.28 46.40 -9.61
C LEU A 21 16.13 47.54 -10.19
N GLN A 22 15.80 48.00 -11.40
CA GLN A 22 16.37 49.24 -11.95
C GLN A 22 16.09 50.37 -10.94
N ALA A 23 17.14 51.09 -10.57
CA ALA A 23 17.04 52.22 -9.67
C ALA A 23 16.17 53.30 -10.33
N ALA A 24 14.91 53.41 -9.89
CA ALA A 24 14.14 54.62 -10.16
C ALA A 24 14.79 55.77 -9.39
N GLN A 25 15.19 56.81 -10.12
CA GLN A 25 15.71 58.05 -9.55
C GLN A 25 14.65 58.65 -8.62
N THR A 26 14.96 58.72 -7.33
CA THR A 26 14.17 59.50 -6.37
C THR A 26 14.27 60.97 -6.75
N LYS A 27 13.12 61.64 -6.94
CA LYS A 27 13.07 63.10 -6.77
C LYS A 27 13.49 63.40 -5.34
N ALA A 28 14.57 64.17 -5.19
CA ALA A 28 15.06 64.61 -3.88
C ALA A 28 14.02 65.53 -3.23
N GLY A 29 13.61 65.24 -1.99
CA GLY A 29 12.92 66.23 -1.16
C GLY A 29 11.80 65.75 -0.21
N ASP A 30 11.46 64.46 -0.11
CA ASP A 30 10.42 63.99 0.82
C ASP A 30 11.03 63.07 1.90
N PRO A 31 10.85 63.30 3.22
CA PRO A 31 11.31 62.41 4.29
C PRO A 31 10.57 61.06 4.35
N GLY A 32 9.94 60.64 3.25
CA GLY A 32 9.26 59.37 3.10
C GLY A 32 10.21 58.17 3.08
N VAL A 33 9.69 57.02 3.51
CA VAL A 33 10.42 55.74 3.53
C VAL A 33 10.81 55.30 2.11
N ASN A 34 12.10 55.01 1.87
CA ASN A 34 12.56 54.43 0.61
C ASN A 34 12.22 52.94 0.53
N TRP A 35 11.03 52.63 0.02
CA TRP A 35 10.48 51.28 -0.03
C TRP A 35 11.30 50.29 -0.89
N ASN A 36 11.98 50.77 -1.93
CA ASN A 36 12.88 49.94 -2.75
C ASN A 36 14.12 49.49 -1.97
N GLU A 37 14.66 50.39 -1.14
CA GLU A 37 15.78 50.08 -0.25
C GLU A 37 15.35 49.16 0.89
N GLN A 38 14.15 49.38 1.45
CA GLN A 38 13.59 48.52 2.49
C GLN A 38 13.32 47.09 1.99
N TYR A 39 12.86 46.94 0.74
CA TYR A 39 12.76 45.63 0.08
C TYR A 39 14.12 44.95 -0.03
N LYS A 40 15.15 45.67 -0.54
CA LYS A 40 16.51 45.14 -0.66
C LYS A 40 17.07 44.72 0.70
N ASN A 41 16.82 45.51 1.76
CA ASN A 41 17.21 45.20 3.12
C ASN A 41 16.49 43.95 3.65
N GLY A 42 15.17 43.84 3.45
CA GLY A 42 14.40 42.65 3.82
C GLY A 42 14.91 41.39 3.12
N ALA A 43 15.10 41.44 1.80
CA ALA A 43 15.66 40.36 0.99
C ALA A 43 17.07 39.95 1.43
N SER A 44 17.90 40.92 1.84
CA SER A 44 19.28 40.66 2.29
C SER A 44 19.31 40.03 3.69
N LEU A 45 18.43 40.45 4.60
CA LEU A 45 18.32 39.88 5.96
C LEU A 45 17.82 38.44 5.96
N LEU A 46 16.98 38.07 5.00
CA LEU A 46 16.61 36.68 4.75
C LEU A 46 17.81 35.81 4.36
N LYS A 47 18.78 36.37 3.62
CA LYS A 47 20.04 35.68 3.27
C LYS A 47 21.02 35.62 4.45
N ALA A 48 21.00 36.62 5.33
CA ALA A 48 21.95 36.79 6.44
C ALA A 48 21.57 36.06 7.74
N LYS A 49 20.57 35.18 7.74
CA LYS A 49 20.08 34.42 8.91
C LYS A 49 19.33 35.25 9.99
N ASP A 50 18.76 36.41 9.65
CA ASP A 50 17.74 37.08 10.49
C ASP A 50 16.36 37.08 9.79
N PRO A 51 15.70 35.91 9.72
CA PRO A 51 14.49 35.75 8.94
C PRO A 51 13.30 36.49 9.54
N ALA A 52 13.21 36.63 10.86
CA ALA A 52 12.10 37.33 11.51
C ALA A 52 12.08 38.82 11.12
N LYS A 53 13.26 39.47 11.14
CA LYS A 53 13.39 40.86 10.72
C LYS A 53 13.20 41.04 9.22
N GLY A 54 13.76 40.13 8.41
CA GLY A 54 13.58 40.14 6.95
C GLY A 54 12.11 40.01 6.52
N LEU A 55 11.36 39.08 7.12
CA LEU A 55 9.93 38.89 6.86
C LEU A 55 9.10 40.12 7.27
N LYS A 56 9.41 40.73 8.42
CA LYS A 56 8.74 41.95 8.87
C LYS A 56 8.91 43.09 7.87
N LEU A 57 10.14 43.30 7.37
CA LEU A 57 10.42 44.35 6.39
C LEU A 57 9.73 44.08 5.05
N LEU A 58 9.69 42.83 4.58
CA LEU A 58 8.94 42.48 3.37
C LEU A 58 7.44 42.70 3.55
N ALA A 59 6.88 42.34 4.71
CA ALA A 59 5.46 42.59 5.00
C ALA A 59 5.15 44.09 5.03
N GLU A 60 6.03 44.90 5.62
CA GLU A 60 5.92 46.37 5.61
C GLU A 60 5.95 46.92 4.18
N VAL A 61 6.88 46.46 3.33
CA VAL A 61 6.93 46.85 1.91
C VAL A 61 5.64 46.45 1.21
N ALA A 62 5.18 45.20 1.35
CA ALA A 62 3.96 44.74 0.70
C ALA A 62 2.74 45.59 1.11
N GLU A 63 2.59 45.89 2.40
CA GLU A 63 1.36 46.49 2.95
C GLU A 63 1.32 48.02 2.89
N LYS A 64 2.48 48.70 2.93
CA LYS A 64 2.54 50.14 3.24
C LYS A 64 3.22 51.02 2.18
N ALA A 65 3.63 50.46 1.03
CA ALA A 65 4.45 51.15 0.03
C ALA A 65 3.70 51.61 -1.26
N PRO A 66 2.67 52.47 -1.20
CA PRO A 66 1.75 52.74 -2.32
C PRO A 66 2.43 53.18 -3.62
N ASP A 67 3.60 53.83 -3.53
CA ASP A 67 4.33 54.41 -4.68
C ASP A 67 5.43 53.50 -5.25
N ALA A 68 5.62 52.29 -4.72
CA ALA A 68 6.70 51.36 -5.09
C ALA A 68 6.16 50.02 -5.60
N GLU A 69 5.29 50.06 -6.60
CA GLU A 69 4.54 48.89 -7.08
C GLU A 69 5.40 47.67 -7.48
N PRO A 70 6.55 47.82 -8.18
CA PRO A 70 7.44 46.68 -8.43
C PRO A 70 7.98 46.02 -7.16
N ALA A 71 8.33 46.79 -6.13
CA ALA A 71 8.81 46.25 -4.85
C ALA A 71 7.67 45.60 -4.04
N ARG A 72 6.46 46.17 -4.09
CA ARG A 72 5.26 45.57 -3.48
C ARG A 72 4.92 44.22 -4.08
N LEU A 73 4.89 44.12 -5.40
CA LEU A 73 4.63 42.89 -6.11
C LEU A 73 5.65 41.81 -5.72
N GLN A 74 6.94 42.15 -5.75
CA GLN A 74 8.02 41.22 -5.39
C GLN A 74 7.96 40.78 -3.92
N ALA A 75 7.67 41.71 -3.01
CA ALA A 75 7.47 41.39 -1.60
C ALA A 75 6.26 40.46 -1.38
N ALA A 76 5.14 40.73 -2.05
CA ALA A 76 3.94 39.90 -1.98
C ALA A 76 4.19 38.48 -2.52
N MET A 77 4.81 38.35 -3.70
CA MET A 77 5.16 37.03 -4.26
C MET A 77 6.14 36.25 -3.37
N ALA A 78 7.12 36.92 -2.76
CA ALA A 78 8.06 36.30 -1.84
C ALA A 78 7.35 35.83 -0.56
N LEU A 79 6.51 36.67 0.06
CA LEU A 79 5.74 36.30 1.25
C LEU A 79 4.77 35.16 0.95
N MET A 80 4.07 35.20 -0.19
CA MET A 80 3.22 34.11 -0.65
C MET A 80 3.99 32.78 -0.67
N LEU A 81 5.13 32.71 -1.35
CA LEU A 81 5.94 31.49 -1.42
C LEU A 81 6.48 31.05 -0.06
N PHE A 82 6.86 32.01 0.81
CA PHE A 82 7.31 31.70 2.16
C PHE A 82 6.21 31.01 2.98
N HIS A 83 5.00 31.57 2.97
CA HIS A 83 3.86 31.04 3.72
C HIS A 83 3.35 29.73 3.11
N ALA A 84 3.40 29.57 1.78
CA ALA A 84 3.02 28.35 1.08
C ALA A 84 3.85 27.15 1.55
N ASN A 85 5.18 27.32 1.66
CA ASN A 85 6.10 26.29 2.17
C ASN A 85 5.89 25.94 3.65
N ARG A 86 5.15 26.78 4.38
CA ARG A 86 4.78 26.56 5.78
C ARG A 86 3.34 26.07 5.94
N ILE A 87 2.61 25.89 4.85
CA ILE A 87 1.20 25.47 4.86
C ILE A 87 0.33 26.51 5.59
N ASP A 88 0.73 27.79 5.55
CA ASP A 88 -0.02 28.91 6.11
C ASP A 88 -0.93 29.49 5.03
N LEU A 89 -2.11 28.89 4.89
CA LEU A 89 -3.08 29.25 3.85
C LEU A 89 -3.49 30.72 3.91
N TYR A 90 -3.75 31.25 5.10
CA TYR A 90 -4.29 32.59 5.26
C TYR A 90 -3.31 33.64 4.72
N GLN A 91 -2.05 33.57 5.15
CA GLN A 91 -1.04 34.52 4.69
C GLN A 91 -0.67 34.28 3.23
N THR A 92 -0.60 33.02 2.80
CA THR A 92 -0.32 32.71 1.40
C THR A 92 -1.38 33.34 0.50
N ARG A 93 -2.66 33.14 0.84
CA ARG A 93 -3.77 33.68 0.08
C ARG A 93 -3.74 35.21 0.06
N LYS A 94 -3.58 35.84 1.23
CA LYS A 94 -3.50 37.31 1.36
C LYS A 94 -2.47 37.90 0.40
N TYR A 95 -1.25 37.38 0.43
CA TYR A 95 -0.18 37.91 -0.41
C TYR A 95 -0.29 37.47 -1.87
N GLY A 96 -0.89 36.31 -2.16
CA GLY A 96 -1.20 35.86 -3.52
C GLY A 96 -2.28 36.71 -4.19
N GLU A 97 -3.39 36.98 -3.50
CA GLU A 97 -4.45 37.89 -3.98
C GLU A 97 -3.89 39.31 -4.15
N GLN A 98 -3.04 39.76 -3.23
CA GLN A 98 -2.33 41.04 -3.37
C GLN A 98 -1.45 41.07 -4.63
N ALA A 99 -0.68 40.00 -4.90
CA ALA A 99 0.12 39.91 -6.12
C ALA A 99 -0.77 39.92 -7.37
N LEU A 100 -1.87 39.16 -7.39
CA LEU A 100 -2.82 39.10 -8.51
C LEU A 100 -3.50 40.44 -8.82
N ALA A 101 -3.70 41.28 -7.79
CA ALA A 101 -4.27 42.62 -7.93
C ALA A 101 -3.27 43.66 -8.47
N SER A 102 -1.97 43.35 -8.50
CA SER A 102 -0.95 44.29 -8.96
C SER A 102 -1.05 44.57 -10.46
N PRO A 103 -1.08 45.85 -10.89
CA PRO A 103 -1.01 46.21 -12.31
C PRO A 103 0.38 45.96 -12.92
N ALA A 104 1.42 45.77 -12.09
CA ALA A 104 2.77 45.46 -12.55
C ALA A 104 2.99 43.97 -12.85
N LEU A 105 1.99 43.12 -12.57
CA LEU A 105 2.07 41.67 -12.78
C LEU A 105 1.85 41.32 -14.26
N ASP A 106 2.90 40.87 -14.93
CA ASP A 106 2.81 40.43 -16.32
C ASP A 106 2.04 39.09 -16.48
N ALA A 107 1.71 38.71 -17.72
CA ALA A 107 0.91 37.51 -17.99
C ALA A 107 1.59 36.21 -17.53
N GLN A 108 2.91 36.08 -17.66
CA GLN A 108 3.65 34.88 -17.25
C GLN A 108 3.75 34.79 -15.72
N GLN A 109 4.01 35.91 -15.06
CA GLN A 109 4.00 36.03 -13.61
C GLN A 109 2.60 35.76 -13.06
N ARG A 110 1.54 36.24 -13.72
CA ARG A 110 0.15 35.96 -13.35
C ARG A 110 -0.17 34.48 -13.42
N ILE A 111 0.18 33.80 -14.51
CA ILE A 111 0.03 32.34 -14.62
C ILE A 111 0.81 31.65 -13.49
N LYS A 112 2.04 32.08 -13.21
CA LYS A 112 2.85 31.51 -12.13
C LYS A 112 2.18 31.68 -10.76
N VAL A 113 1.74 32.88 -10.41
CA VAL A 113 1.04 33.15 -9.13
C VAL A 113 -0.24 32.33 -9.03
N LEU A 114 -1.03 32.26 -10.11
CA LEU A 114 -2.24 31.41 -10.15
C LEU A 114 -1.91 29.92 -9.99
N ARG A 115 -0.82 29.43 -10.60
CA ARG A 115 -0.36 28.05 -10.43
C ARG A 115 0.10 27.80 -8.98
N ASP A 116 0.86 28.71 -8.40
CA ASP A 116 1.28 28.61 -6.99
C ASP A 116 0.07 28.61 -6.06
N MET A 117 -0.94 29.46 -6.32
CA MET A 117 -2.21 29.53 -5.57
C MET A 117 -3.07 28.27 -5.77
N ARG A 118 -3.17 27.75 -6.99
CA ARG A 118 -3.80 26.46 -7.30
C ARG A 118 -3.09 25.34 -6.54
N ASP A 119 -1.75 25.35 -6.54
CA ASP A 119 -0.93 24.29 -5.95
C ASP A 119 -1.05 24.22 -4.43
N LEU A 120 -1.49 25.32 -3.77
CA LEU A 120 -1.94 25.27 -2.38
C LEU A 120 -3.01 24.21 -2.18
N PHE A 121 -3.93 24.05 -3.14
CA PHE A 121 -5.02 23.08 -3.03
C PHE A 121 -4.65 21.68 -3.56
N CYS A 122 -3.43 21.48 -4.08
CA CYS A 122 -3.02 20.29 -4.86
C CYS A 122 -1.79 19.54 -4.33
N LEU A 123 -1.23 19.84 -3.15
CA LEU A 123 0.09 19.28 -2.81
C LEU A 123 0.14 17.72 -2.90
N PRO A 124 1.20 17.16 -3.52
CA PRO A 124 1.28 15.75 -3.83
C PRO A 124 1.26 14.78 -2.63
N PRO A 125 0.71 13.58 -2.87
CA PRO A 125 0.30 13.10 -4.18
C PRO A 125 -1.23 13.11 -4.36
N ARG A 126 -1.88 14.22 -3.97
CA ARG A 126 -3.23 14.64 -4.42
C ARG A 126 -4.43 13.93 -3.77
N MET A 127 -4.60 14.21 -2.47
CA MET A 127 -5.92 14.33 -1.83
C MET A 127 -6.33 15.81 -1.72
N ASN A 128 -7.63 16.04 -1.52
CA ASN A 128 -8.26 17.33 -1.40
C ASN A 128 -7.64 18.15 -0.24
N PHE A 129 -6.72 19.08 -0.50
CA PHE A 129 -6.09 19.90 0.55
C PHE A 129 -7.10 20.63 1.44
N GLN A 130 -8.28 20.92 0.88
CA GLN A 130 -9.39 21.47 1.62
C GLN A 130 -9.81 20.51 2.76
N TYR A 131 -9.81 19.20 2.50
CA TYR A 131 -10.04 18.15 3.49
C TYR A 131 -8.97 18.17 4.59
N HIS A 132 -7.69 18.24 4.21
CA HIS A 132 -6.59 18.36 5.18
C HIS A 132 -6.79 19.59 6.07
N HIS A 133 -7.04 20.77 5.52
CA HIS A 133 -7.26 21.97 6.32
C HIS A 133 -8.52 21.91 7.18
N TYR A 134 -9.59 21.31 6.67
CA TYR A 134 -10.85 21.19 7.38
C TYR A 134 -10.76 20.25 8.58
N TYR A 135 -10.02 19.14 8.47
CA TYR A 135 -9.86 18.17 9.55
C TYR A 135 -8.63 18.46 10.43
N TYR A 136 -7.46 18.72 9.84
CA TYR A 136 -6.23 18.97 10.59
C TYR A 136 -6.19 20.39 11.19
N ASN A 137 -6.38 21.43 10.37
CA ASN A 137 -6.32 22.82 10.84
C ASN A 137 -7.66 23.34 11.41
N LEU A 138 -8.73 22.54 11.32
CA LEU A 138 -10.06 22.84 11.87
C LEU A 138 -10.64 24.18 11.40
N CYS A 139 -10.44 24.53 10.13
CA CYS A 139 -11.06 25.74 9.60
C CYS A 139 -12.60 25.66 9.69
N SER A 140 -13.24 26.82 9.73
CA SER A 140 -14.70 26.93 9.77
C SER A 140 -15.35 26.36 8.51
N GLU A 141 -16.64 25.98 8.60
CA GLU A 141 -17.44 25.58 7.42
C GLU A 141 -17.42 26.63 6.32
N ARG A 142 -17.45 27.91 6.72
CA ARG A 142 -17.43 29.04 5.80
C ARG A 142 -16.12 29.09 5.02
N GLU A 143 -14.98 28.95 5.70
CA GLU A 143 -13.67 28.90 5.05
C GLU A 143 -13.55 27.68 4.13
N TYR A 144 -14.04 26.52 4.56
CA TYR A 144 -14.04 25.31 3.75
C TYR A 144 -14.88 25.45 2.47
N ALA A 145 -16.08 26.01 2.58
CA ALA A 145 -16.92 26.32 1.43
C ALA A 145 -16.27 27.34 0.49
N GLN A 146 -15.55 28.32 1.05
CA GLN A 146 -14.83 29.32 0.27
C GLN A 146 -13.69 28.68 -0.54
N MET A 147 -12.87 27.84 0.10
CA MET A 147 -11.79 27.11 -0.55
C MET A 147 -12.29 26.21 -1.69
N LYS A 148 -13.47 25.59 -1.53
CA LYS A 148 -14.13 24.79 -2.57
C LYS A 148 -14.40 25.59 -3.85
N ASN A 149 -14.71 26.87 -3.72
CA ASN A 149 -15.02 27.76 -4.84
C ASN A 149 -13.76 28.38 -5.47
N GLU A 150 -12.75 28.68 -4.65
CA GLU A 150 -11.50 29.30 -5.11
C GLU A 150 -10.67 28.41 -6.02
N TYR A 151 -10.53 27.14 -5.65
CA TYR A 151 -9.74 26.19 -6.41
C TYR A 151 -10.12 26.11 -7.91
N PRO A 152 -11.39 25.82 -8.28
CA PRO A 152 -11.80 25.83 -9.69
C PRO A 152 -11.77 27.23 -10.30
N ALA A 153 -11.88 28.31 -9.51
CA ALA A 153 -11.74 29.66 -10.01
C ALA A 153 -10.30 29.97 -10.47
N TYR A 154 -9.28 29.54 -9.71
CA TYR A 154 -7.89 29.67 -10.13
C TYR A 154 -7.59 28.83 -11.38
N LEU A 155 -8.10 27.60 -11.46
CA LEU A 155 -7.98 26.76 -12.66
C LEU A 155 -8.56 27.46 -13.89
N ARG A 156 -9.78 28.00 -13.80
CA ARG A 156 -10.42 28.71 -14.92
C ARG A 156 -9.68 30.00 -15.31
N GLN A 157 -9.12 30.73 -14.34
CA GLN A 157 -8.28 31.90 -14.64
C GLN A 157 -6.99 31.53 -15.39
N ILE A 158 -6.35 30.42 -15.01
CA ILE A 158 -5.18 29.89 -15.74
C ILE A 158 -5.59 29.54 -17.17
N LEU A 159 -6.70 28.82 -17.35
CA LEU A 159 -7.18 28.41 -18.68
C LEU A 159 -7.61 29.59 -19.55
N GLY A 160 -8.06 30.70 -18.95
CA GLY A 160 -8.31 31.94 -19.69
C GLY A 160 -7.05 32.60 -20.24
N LEU A 161 -5.90 32.41 -19.58
CA LEU A 161 -4.59 32.95 -20.01
C LEU A 161 -3.80 31.96 -20.87
N ASP A 162 -3.92 30.67 -20.57
CA ASP A 162 -3.28 29.56 -21.28
C ASP A 162 -4.29 28.40 -21.44
N PRO A 163 -5.15 28.42 -22.48
CA PRO A 163 -6.14 27.37 -22.73
C PRO A 163 -5.55 25.97 -22.91
N GLY A 164 -4.24 25.88 -23.21
CA GLY A 164 -3.51 24.63 -23.37
C GLY A 164 -2.80 24.13 -22.10
N ASP A 165 -3.09 24.70 -20.91
CA ASP A 165 -2.51 24.23 -19.64
C ASP A 165 -3.09 22.87 -19.24
N THR A 166 -2.40 21.80 -19.65
CA THR A 166 -2.89 20.42 -19.50
C THR A 166 -3.06 19.99 -18.04
N THR A 167 -2.28 20.54 -17.11
CA THR A 167 -2.44 20.23 -15.69
C THR A 167 -3.76 20.79 -15.16
N SER A 168 -4.08 22.04 -15.51
CA SER A 168 -5.32 22.68 -15.05
C SER A 168 -6.56 22.09 -15.71
N LEU A 169 -6.48 21.67 -16.98
CA LEU A 169 -7.55 20.92 -17.65
C LEU A 169 -7.81 19.57 -16.96
N ILE A 170 -6.75 18.82 -16.63
CA ILE A 170 -6.88 17.54 -15.91
C ILE A 170 -7.52 17.77 -14.55
N ASP A 171 -6.98 18.69 -13.76
CA ASP A 171 -7.46 18.94 -12.41
C ASP A 171 -8.90 19.48 -12.38
N LEU A 172 -9.27 20.36 -13.33
CA LEU A 172 -10.65 20.84 -13.50
C LEU A 172 -11.59 19.72 -13.93
N GLY A 173 -11.14 18.85 -14.84
CA GLY A 173 -11.89 17.68 -15.30
C GLY A 173 -12.31 16.77 -14.13
N TYR A 174 -11.35 16.38 -13.29
CA TYR A 174 -11.63 15.61 -12.09
C TYR A 174 -12.52 16.37 -11.08
N HIS A 175 -12.31 17.68 -10.92
CA HIS A 175 -13.13 18.50 -10.02
C HIS A 175 -14.60 18.50 -10.45
N GLU A 176 -14.89 18.71 -11.74
CA GLU A 176 -16.26 18.70 -12.26
C GLU A 176 -16.91 17.31 -12.13
N ILE A 177 -16.18 16.23 -12.41
CA ILE A 177 -16.67 14.85 -12.21
C ILE A 177 -17.06 14.61 -10.75
N LEU A 178 -16.20 14.99 -9.80
CA LEU A 178 -16.44 14.80 -8.36
C LEU A 178 -17.58 15.65 -7.81
N ASN A 179 -17.92 16.76 -8.47
CA ASN A 179 -19.04 17.63 -8.09
C ASN A 179 -20.31 17.36 -8.90
N GLY A 180 -20.42 16.20 -9.56
CA GLY A 180 -21.65 15.77 -10.22
C GLY A 180 -21.85 16.35 -11.63
N ASN A 181 -20.80 16.88 -12.26
CA ASN A 181 -20.83 17.40 -13.63
C ASN A 181 -19.92 16.56 -14.57
N PRO A 182 -20.19 15.24 -14.74
CA PRO A 182 -19.28 14.35 -15.46
C PRO A 182 -19.09 14.76 -16.92
N ASP A 183 -20.12 15.26 -17.61
CA ASP A 183 -19.99 15.70 -19.00
C ASP A 183 -19.02 16.88 -19.17
N LYS A 184 -19.12 17.88 -18.28
CA LYS A 184 -18.18 19.01 -18.26
C LYS A 184 -16.78 18.51 -17.99
N GLY A 185 -16.62 17.68 -16.96
CA GLY A 185 -15.30 17.18 -16.58
C GLY A 185 -14.65 16.32 -17.67
N MET A 186 -15.42 15.46 -18.33
CA MET A 186 -14.95 14.68 -19.48
C MET A 186 -14.56 15.56 -20.66
N ALA A 187 -15.29 16.65 -20.92
CA ALA A 187 -14.94 17.60 -21.97
C ALA A 187 -13.57 18.26 -21.69
N GLU A 188 -13.31 18.71 -20.47
CA GLU A 188 -12.00 19.27 -20.08
C GLU A 188 -10.85 18.26 -20.27
N LEU A 189 -11.09 16.99 -19.91
CA LEU A 189 -10.13 15.90 -20.09
C LEU A 189 -9.86 15.60 -21.58
N GLN A 190 -10.90 15.64 -22.41
CA GLN A 190 -10.75 15.50 -23.87
C GLN A 190 -9.99 16.68 -24.47
N THR A 191 -10.23 17.91 -23.99
CA THR A 191 -9.44 19.08 -24.38
C THR A 191 -7.97 18.92 -23.97
N ALA A 192 -7.69 18.36 -22.78
CA ALA A 192 -6.33 18.06 -22.35
C ALA A 192 -5.62 17.08 -23.29
N LEU A 193 -6.34 16.05 -23.76
CA LEU A 193 -5.83 15.04 -24.69
C LEU A 193 -5.52 15.61 -26.07
N ALA A 194 -6.34 16.56 -26.55
CA ALA A 194 -6.14 17.25 -27.83
C ALA A 194 -5.08 18.37 -27.76
N GLY A 195 -4.61 18.72 -26.56
CA GLY A 195 -3.70 19.82 -26.30
C GLY A 195 -2.22 19.52 -26.60
N ARG A 196 -1.33 20.20 -25.87
CA ARG A 196 0.13 20.03 -25.98
C ARG A 196 0.56 18.60 -25.60
N LYS A 197 1.78 18.21 -25.99
CA LYS A 197 2.36 16.89 -25.68
C LYS A 197 2.29 16.58 -24.18
N LEU A 198 1.56 15.51 -23.83
CA LEU A 198 1.40 15.00 -22.48
C LEU A 198 2.54 14.06 -22.08
N THR A 199 2.86 14.02 -20.79
CA THR A 199 3.67 12.94 -20.20
C THR A 199 2.88 11.63 -20.11
N PRO A 200 3.54 10.46 -20.04
CA PRO A 200 2.83 9.18 -19.84
C PRO A 200 1.89 9.18 -18.63
N GLU A 201 2.32 9.79 -17.51
CA GLU A 201 1.48 9.94 -16.32
C GLU A 201 0.22 10.77 -16.58
N GLN A 202 0.35 11.90 -17.30
CA GLN A 202 -0.80 12.75 -17.64
C GLN A 202 -1.77 12.04 -18.60
N ILE A 203 -1.27 11.30 -19.59
CA ILE A 203 -2.11 10.47 -20.45
C ILE A 203 -2.88 9.46 -19.61
N GLY A 204 -2.19 8.76 -18.70
CA GLY A 204 -2.81 7.84 -17.76
C GLY A 204 -3.91 8.49 -16.91
N ASN A 205 -3.63 9.66 -16.34
CA ASN A 205 -4.60 10.42 -15.54
C ASN A 205 -5.83 10.86 -16.36
N VAL A 206 -5.65 11.25 -17.63
CA VAL A 206 -6.75 11.63 -18.52
C VAL A 206 -7.68 10.43 -18.76
N TYR A 207 -7.14 9.29 -19.18
CA TYR A 207 -7.96 8.10 -19.46
C TYR A 207 -8.65 7.55 -18.22
N VAL A 208 -7.98 7.56 -17.06
CA VAL A 208 -8.62 7.21 -15.79
C VAL A 208 -9.76 8.18 -15.46
N GLY A 209 -9.56 9.49 -15.65
CA GLY A 209 -10.61 10.48 -15.41
C GLY A 209 -11.81 10.33 -16.37
N LEU A 210 -11.56 10.00 -17.64
CA LEU A 210 -12.62 9.71 -18.60
C LEU A 210 -13.41 8.46 -18.20
N ALA A 211 -12.72 7.41 -17.73
CA ALA A 211 -13.37 6.22 -17.20
C ALA A 211 -14.20 6.51 -15.94
N GLU A 212 -13.69 7.37 -15.04
CA GLU A 212 -14.43 7.82 -13.87
C GLU A 212 -15.69 8.61 -14.26
N GLY A 213 -15.58 9.54 -15.21
CA GLY A 213 -16.72 10.30 -15.72
C GLY A 213 -17.79 9.39 -16.33
N ALA A 214 -17.38 8.42 -17.16
CA ALA A 214 -18.29 7.42 -17.72
C ALA A 214 -18.95 6.57 -16.64
N PHE A 215 -18.18 6.11 -15.65
CA PHE A 215 -18.68 5.31 -14.54
C PHE A 215 -19.71 6.08 -13.70
N VAL A 216 -19.46 7.36 -13.40
CA VAL A 216 -20.38 8.25 -12.67
C VAL A 216 -21.70 8.44 -13.43
N LYS A 217 -21.66 8.46 -14.77
CA LYS A 217 -22.86 8.52 -15.62
C LYS A 217 -23.63 7.19 -15.69
N GLY A 218 -23.12 6.11 -15.09
CA GLY A 218 -23.66 4.76 -15.24
C GLY A 218 -23.25 4.06 -16.54
N ASP A 219 -22.37 4.67 -17.35
CA ASP A 219 -21.83 4.09 -18.58
C ASP A 219 -20.63 3.18 -18.27
N ARG A 220 -20.92 1.95 -17.85
CA ARG A 220 -19.89 0.94 -17.56
C ARG A 220 -19.11 0.53 -18.81
N ALA A 221 -19.76 0.47 -19.97
CA ALA A 221 -19.11 0.06 -21.22
C ALA A 221 -18.09 1.12 -21.66
N GLY A 222 -18.46 2.41 -21.60
CA GLY A 222 -17.54 3.51 -21.86
C GLY A 222 -16.37 3.53 -20.87
N ALA A 223 -16.62 3.29 -19.58
CA ALA A 223 -15.55 3.19 -18.59
C ALA A 223 -14.55 2.08 -18.94
N VAL A 224 -15.03 0.90 -19.31
CA VAL A 224 -14.17 -0.21 -19.78
C VAL A 224 -13.37 0.19 -21.01
N ALA A 225 -14.01 0.79 -22.03
CA ALA A 225 -13.33 1.17 -23.27
C ALA A 225 -12.18 2.16 -23.06
N PHE A 226 -12.35 3.16 -22.19
CA PHE A 226 -11.27 4.10 -21.86
C PHE A 226 -10.09 3.42 -21.16
N LEU A 227 -10.37 2.50 -20.23
CA LEU A 227 -9.33 1.78 -19.51
C LEU A 227 -8.60 0.78 -20.41
N GLU A 228 -9.30 0.08 -21.32
CA GLU A 228 -8.68 -0.80 -22.33
C GLU A 228 -7.77 -0.02 -23.25
N THR A 229 -8.20 1.18 -23.67
CA THR A 229 -7.39 2.07 -24.48
C THR A 229 -6.08 2.42 -23.77
N LEU A 230 -6.14 2.76 -22.48
CA LEU A 230 -4.95 3.04 -21.68
C LEU A 230 -4.05 1.81 -21.51
N ASP A 231 -4.63 0.65 -21.20
CA ASP A 231 -3.88 -0.60 -21.02
C ASP A 231 -3.12 -1.00 -22.30
N ALA A 232 -3.78 -0.87 -23.47
CA ALA A 232 -3.19 -1.14 -24.77
C ALA A 232 -1.99 -0.26 -25.11
N MET A 233 -1.87 0.94 -24.53
CA MET A 233 -0.71 1.82 -24.74
C MET A 233 0.56 1.33 -24.02
N ASN A 234 0.43 0.45 -23.02
CA ASN A 234 1.55 -0.10 -22.24
C ASN A 234 2.53 0.98 -21.72
N LEU A 235 1.99 2.09 -21.22
CA LEU A 235 2.78 3.24 -20.75
C LEU A 235 3.40 2.98 -19.37
N ASN A 236 4.67 3.37 -19.19
CA ASN A 236 5.23 3.52 -17.85
C ASN A 236 4.73 4.82 -17.22
N THR A 237 3.67 4.71 -16.43
CA THR A 237 3.01 5.84 -15.74
C THR A 237 3.44 5.99 -14.28
N ARG A 238 4.47 5.27 -13.84
CA ARG A 238 4.93 5.29 -12.45
C ARG A 238 5.65 6.60 -12.13
N SER A 239 5.22 7.27 -11.07
CA SER A 239 5.91 8.44 -10.52
C SER A 239 6.57 8.12 -9.17
N ARG A 240 7.56 8.92 -8.75
CA ARG A 240 8.39 8.65 -7.55
C ARG A 240 7.59 8.64 -6.25
N GLN A 241 6.47 9.35 -6.21
CA GLN A 241 5.63 9.52 -5.02
C GLN A 241 4.13 9.47 -5.31
N GLY A 242 3.70 9.30 -6.57
CA GLY A 242 2.30 9.41 -6.96
C GLY A 242 1.67 8.12 -7.46
N ALA A 243 0.39 8.25 -7.81
CA ALA A 243 -0.40 7.22 -8.46
C ALA A 243 0.32 6.55 -9.65
N CYS A 244 0.00 5.28 -9.90
CA CYS A 244 0.31 4.62 -11.16
C CYS A 244 -1.00 4.36 -11.93
N PRO A 245 -1.44 5.29 -12.81
CA PRO A 245 -2.70 5.16 -13.55
C PRO A 245 -2.81 3.87 -14.36
N ALA A 246 -1.71 3.38 -14.94
CA ALA A 246 -1.73 2.14 -15.69
C ALA A 246 -1.97 0.91 -14.80
N GLU A 247 -1.40 0.88 -13.59
CA GLU A 247 -1.70 -0.19 -12.62
C GLU A 247 -3.15 -0.12 -12.13
N PHE A 248 -3.69 1.09 -11.91
CA PHE A 248 -5.10 1.27 -11.56
C PHE A 248 -6.02 0.79 -12.68
N ALA A 249 -5.72 1.13 -13.94
CA ALA A 249 -6.55 0.73 -15.07
C ALA A 249 -6.69 -0.79 -15.20
N LYS A 250 -5.59 -1.53 -15.03
CA LYS A 250 -5.61 -2.99 -15.00
C LYS A 250 -6.50 -3.53 -13.88
N ALA A 251 -6.34 -2.99 -12.67
CA ALA A 251 -7.17 -3.38 -11.53
C ALA A 251 -8.66 -3.08 -11.76
N ALA A 252 -8.99 -1.88 -12.26
CA ALA A 252 -10.37 -1.49 -12.54
C ALA A 252 -11.00 -2.32 -13.68
N LEU A 253 -10.24 -2.62 -14.75
CA LEU A 253 -10.70 -3.47 -15.86
C LEU A 253 -11.08 -4.86 -15.39
N SER A 254 -10.21 -5.51 -14.60
CA SER A 254 -10.48 -6.85 -14.07
C SER A 254 -11.81 -6.87 -13.29
N ARG A 255 -12.07 -5.82 -12.52
CA ARG A 255 -13.27 -5.70 -11.68
C ARG A 255 -14.53 -5.37 -12.47
N LEU A 256 -14.44 -4.46 -13.44
CA LEU A 256 -15.56 -4.09 -14.30
C LEU A 256 -15.98 -5.23 -15.25
N LYS A 257 -15.03 -6.03 -15.73
CA LYS A 257 -15.29 -7.18 -16.61
C LYS A 257 -15.74 -8.44 -15.86
N GLY A 258 -15.54 -8.50 -14.54
CA GLY A 258 -15.95 -9.64 -13.73
C GLY A 258 -15.09 -10.89 -13.93
N THR A 259 -13.79 -10.75 -14.24
CA THR A 259 -12.87 -11.90 -14.26
C THR A 259 -12.60 -12.35 -12.82
N ARG A 260 -13.46 -13.22 -12.28
CA ARG A 260 -13.53 -13.52 -10.86
C ARG A 260 -12.91 -14.89 -10.54
N GLN A 261 -11.86 -14.87 -9.72
CA GLN A 261 -11.27 -16.01 -8.96
C GLN A 261 -10.39 -17.03 -9.72
N ASP A 262 -10.09 -16.82 -11.00
CA ASP A 262 -9.18 -17.69 -11.79
C ASP A 262 -8.21 -16.91 -12.69
N SER A 263 -7.84 -15.68 -12.29
CA SER A 263 -6.96 -14.81 -13.10
C SER A 263 -5.47 -15.16 -12.97
N LEU A 264 -5.09 -15.78 -11.85
CA LEU A 264 -3.75 -16.29 -11.61
C LEU A 264 -3.57 -17.72 -12.15
N GLU A 265 -4.66 -18.38 -12.53
CA GLU A 265 -4.73 -19.74 -13.07
C GLU A 265 -4.16 -20.80 -12.10
N LEU A 266 -4.32 -20.57 -10.79
CA LEU A 266 -3.77 -21.44 -9.76
C LEU A 266 -4.60 -22.73 -9.57
N PRO A 267 -3.96 -23.84 -9.13
CA PRO A 267 -2.51 -24.02 -9.00
C PRO A 267 -1.87 -24.29 -10.37
N VAL A 268 -0.61 -23.89 -10.54
CA VAL A 268 0.18 -24.25 -11.74
C VAL A 268 0.64 -25.71 -11.66
N TYR A 269 1.16 -26.15 -10.50
CA TYR A 269 1.55 -27.54 -10.27
C TYR A 269 1.59 -27.90 -8.78
N LEU A 270 1.02 -29.06 -8.40
CA LEU A 270 1.05 -29.57 -7.02
C LEU A 270 1.19 -31.10 -6.93
N ASP A 271 1.61 -31.80 -8.00
CA ASP A 271 1.63 -33.27 -8.05
C ASP A 271 0.26 -33.91 -7.68
N CYS A 272 -0.84 -33.20 -7.93
CA CYS A 272 -2.18 -33.61 -7.52
C CYS A 272 -2.27 -33.92 -6.01
N ARG A 273 -1.65 -33.09 -5.17
CA ARG A 273 -1.68 -33.20 -3.70
C ARG A 273 -2.17 -31.87 -3.10
N ALA A 274 -2.71 -31.96 -1.89
CA ALA A 274 -3.16 -30.79 -1.16
C ALA A 274 -2.00 -29.86 -0.80
N PHE A 275 -2.24 -28.56 -0.90
CA PHE A 275 -1.40 -27.50 -0.36
C PHE A 275 -2.25 -26.48 0.40
N PRO A 276 -1.83 -25.98 1.57
CA PRO A 276 -0.84 -26.55 2.49
C PRO A 276 -0.92 -28.06 2.74
N ALA A 277 0.16 -28.62 3.29
CA ALA A 277 0.23 -30.03 3.67
C ALA A 277 -0.86 -30.38 4.70
N PRO A 278 -1.72 -31.37 4.43
CA PRO A 278 -2.86 -31.68 5.28
C PRO A 278 -2.42 -32.38 6.57
N GLN A 279 -3.26 -32.32 7.60
CA GLN A 279 -3.04 -33.01 8.88
C GLN A 279 -3.02 -34.53 8.71
N GLU A 280 -4.02 -35.08 8.02
CA GLU A 280 -4.12 -36.51 7.72
C GLU A 280 -4.42 -36.70 6.23
N ALA A 281 -3.54 -37.39 5.49
CA ALA A 281 -3.79 -37.76 4.11
C ALA A 281 -3.22 -39.12 3.74
N ARG A 282 -3.97 -39.86 2.93
CA ARG A 282 -3.54 -41.08 2.24
C ARG A 282 -3.76 -40.90 0.76
N TYR A 283 -2.67 -40.86 0.01
CA TYR A 283 -2.67 -40.71 -1.44
C TYR A 283 -2.38 -42.06 -2.09
N GLU A 284 -3.22 -42.46 -3.04
CA GLU A 284 -2.93 -43.61 -3.89
C GLU A 284 -2.07 -43.20 -5.09
N GLN A 285 -1.48 -44.20 -5.74
CA GLN A 285 -0.82 -44.02 -7.04
C GLN A 285 -1.82 -44.05 -8.21
N ALA A 286 -3.06 -44.48 -7.95
CA ALA A 286 -4.11 -44.57 -8.94
C ALA A 286 -4.86 -43.24 -9.09
N PHE A 287 -5.41 -43.03 -10.30
CA PHE A 287 -6.17 -41.87 -10.68
C PHE A 287 -7.51 -42.29 -11.30
N ALA A 288 -8.53 -41.44 -11.15
CA ALA A 288 -9.80 -41.59 -11.84
C ALA A 288 -9.89 -40.64 -13.05
N PRO A 289 -10.51 -41.04 -14.17
CA PRO A 289 -10.83 -40.14 -15.26
C PRO A 289 -11.80 -39.04 -14.82
N LEU A 290 -11.52 -37.79 -15.20
CA LEU A 290 -12.33 -36.63 -14.83
C LEU A 290 -12.64 -35.79 -16.08
N ARG A 291 -13.60 -36.26 -16.90
CA ARG A 291 -14.03 -35.58 -18.14
C ARG A 291 -15.36 -34.85 -17.98
N SER A 292 -16.26 -35.40 -17.16
CA SER A 292 -17.52 -34.76 -16.83
C SER A 292 -17.89 -35.03 -15.37
N VAL A 293 -18.44 -34.00 -14.72
CA VAL A 293 -18.79 -33.98 -13.30
C VAL A 293 -20.28 -33.76 -13.14
N ARG A 294 -20.93 -34.59 -12.32
CA ARG A 294 -22.25 -34.31 -11.74
C ARG A 294 -22.05 -33.76 -10.34
N LEU A 295 -22.53 -32.54 -10.10
CA LEU A 295 -22.40 -31.86 -8.82
C LEU A 295 -23.68 -32.04 -7.99
N THR A 296 -23.54 -32.56 -6.77
CA THR A 296 -24.62 -32.65 -5.77
C THR A 296 -24.25 -31.81 -4.56
N LEU A 297 -25.15 -30.92 -4.15
CA LEU A 297 -24.92 -30.01 -3.03
C LEU A 297 -25.84 -30.38 -1.86
N GLY A 298 -25.31 -30.33 -0.64
CA GLY A 298 -26.10 -30.44 0.58
C GLY A 298 -27.07 -29.27 0.74
N ALA A 299 -28.13 -29.46 1.53
CA ALA A 299 -29.23 -28.49 1.66
C ALA A 299 -28.79 -27.08 2.12
N GLY A 300 -27.65 -26.96 2.81
CA GLY A 300 -27.09 -25.68 3.27
C GLY A 300 -26.25 -24.93 2.23
N LEU A 301 -25.98 -25.50 1.05
CA LEU A 301 -25.10 -24.94 0.03
C LEU A 301 -25.86 -24.67 -1.27
N LYS A 302 -25.95 -23.39 -1.66
CA LYS A 302 -26.66 -22.95 -2.86
C LYS A 302 -25.77 -23.02 -4.11
N ALA A 303 -26.37 -23.15 -5.29
CA ALA A 303 -25.65 -23.26 -6.55
C ALA A 303 -24.90 -21.97 -6.95
N GLU A 304 -25.35 -20.83 -6.42
CA GLU A 304 -24.83 -19.48 -6.62
C GLU A 304 -23.76 -19.10 -5.57
N ASP A 305 -23.50 -19.97 -4.58
CA ASP A 305 -22.48 -19.69 -3.57
C ASP A 305 -21.09 -19.55 -4.23
N ALA A 306 -20.31 -18.55 -3.82
CA ALA A 306 -19.00 -18.27 -4.40
C ALA A 306 -18.04 -19.47 -4.37
N ARG A 307 -18.15 -20.35 -3.37
CA ARG A 307 -17.37 -21.59 -3.27
C ARG A 307 -17.70 -22.57 -4.39
N VAL A 308 -18.97 -22.65 -4.76
CA VAL A 308 -19.44 -23.47 -5.89
C VAL A 308 -19.04 -22.82 -7.21
N GLY A 309 -19.13 -21.49 -7.31
CA GLY A 309 -18.66 -20.71 -8.45
C GLY A 309 -17.18 -20.95 -8.75
N LEU A 310 -16.33 -20.91 -7.71
CA LEU A 310 -14.89 -21.21 -7.82
C LEU A 310 -14.66 -22.60 -8.45
N LEU A 311 -15.32 -23.64 -7.93
CA LEU A 311 -15.19 -25.00 -8.47
C LEU A 311 -15.61 -25.06 -9.94
N LYS A 312 -16.78 -24.50 -10.28
CA LYS A 312 -17.30 -24.52 -11.66
C LYS A 312 -16.36 -23.79 -12.62
N ASN A 313 -15.81 -22.64 -12.22
CA ASN A 313 -14.86 -21.88 -13.03
C ASN A 313 -13.59 -22.70 -13.31
N LYS A 314 -13.05 -23.37 -12.29
CA LYS A 314 -11.85 -24.22 -12.42
C LYS A 314 -12.12 -25.44 -13.31
N LEU A 315 -13.26 -26.12 -13.11
CA LEU A 315 -13.67 -27.23 -13.97
C LEU A 315 -13.77 -26.80 -15.44
N ALA A 316 -14.41 -25.65 -15.70
CA ALA A 316 -14.54 -25.11 -17.05
C ALA A 316 -13.17 -24.80 -17.69
N ARG A 317 -12.24 -24.17 -16.95
CA ARG A 317 -10.86 -23.93 -17.42
C ARG A 317 -10.14 -25.23 -17.76
N TYR A 318 -10.36 -26.28 -16.98
CA TYR A 318 -9.77 -27.61 -17.20
C TYR A 318 -10.46 -28.41 -18.31
N GLY A 319 -11.48 -27.86 -18.98
CA GLY A 319 -12.23 -28.55 -20.03
C GLY A 319 -13.13 -29.66 -19.49
N ILE A 320 -13.49 -29.62 -18.21
CA ILE A 320 -14.32 -30.62 -17.54
C ILE A 320 -15.78 -30.14 -17.56
N VAL A 321 -16.66 -30.93 -18.18
CA VAL A 321 -18.07 -30.57 -18.32
C VAL A 321 -18.80 -30.81 -17.01
N CYS A 322 -19.39 -29.77 -16.42
CA CYS A 322 -20.21 -29.89 -15.21
C CYS A 322 -21.70 -29.92 -15.58
N GLY A 323 -22.41 -31.00 -15.27
CA GLY A 323 -23.84 -31.16 -15.56
C GLY A 323 -24.46 -32.42 -14.95
N GLU A 324 -25.79 -32.53 -14.98
CA GLU A 324 -26.53 -33.62 -14.29
C GLU A 324 -26.13 -35.03 -14.76
N SER A 325 -25.79 -35.19 -16.04
CA SER A 325 -25.36 -36.46 -16.63
C SER A 325 -23.86 -36.75 -16.51
N GLY A 326 -23.11 -35.98 -15.69
CA GLY A 326 -21.67 -36.18 -15.53
C GLY A 326 -21.31 -37.58 -15.01
N ALA A 327 -20.25 -38.18 -15.55
CA ALA A 327 -19.85 -39.55 -15.20
C ALA A 327 -19.25 -39.63 -13.80
N PHE A 328 -18.47 -38.61 -13.40
CA PHE A 328 -17.84 -38.54 -12.09
C PHE A 328 -18.74 -37.77 -11.11
N SER A 329 -19.10 -38.36 -9.98
CA SER A 329 -19.93 -37.68 -8.97
C SER A 329 -19.08 -36.79 -8.07
N VAL A 330 -19.44 -35.52 -7.89
CA VAL A 330 -18.86 -34.66 -6.85
C VAL A 330 -19.98 -34.26 -5.90
N GLU A 331 -19.87 -34.65 -4.65
CA GLU A 331 -20.86 -34.34 -3.61
C GLU A 331 -20.25 -33.47 -2.51
N ILE A 332 -20.89 -32.34 -2.20
CA ILE A 332 -20.38 -31.36 -1.23
C ILE A 332 -21.42 -31.18 -0.13
N ASP A 333 -20.99 -31.37 1.12
CA ASP A 333 -21.78 -31.20 2.34
C ASP A 333 -23.08 -32.03 2.39
N THR A 334 -23.09 -33.21 1.75
CA THR A 334 -24.25 -34.11 1.72
C THR A 334 -24.42 -34.98 2.98
N GLY A 335 -23.50 -34.87 3.96
CA GLY A 335 -23.53 -35.66 5.19
C GLY A 335 -23.02 -37.10 5.06
N LYS A 336 -22.53 -37.50 3.88
CA LYS A 336 -21.98 -38.86 3.62
C LYS A 336 -20.58 -39.08 4.20
N LEU A 337 -19.91 -38.01 4.62
CA LEU A 337 -18.58 -38.04 5.21
C LEU A 337 -18.61 -37.23 6.51
N GLN A 338 -17.78 -37.57 7.48
CA GLN A 338 -17.66 -36.83 8.74
C GLN A 338 -16.41 -35.95 8.73
N ALA A 339 -16.60 -34.63 8.77
CA ALA A 339 -15.50 -33.70 8.99
C ALA A 339 -14.89 -33.85 10.40
N PRO A 340 -13.61 -33.53 10.61
CA PRO A 340 -13.02 -33.38 11.94
C PRO A 340 -13.78 -32.35 12.77
N GLU A 341 -13.90 -32.59 14.08
CA GLU A 341 -14.50 -31.66 15.05
C GLU A 341 -13.52 -30.52 15.41
N LYS A 342 -13.06 -29.80 14.39
CA LYS A 342 -12.11 -28.69 14.47
C LYS A 342 -12.62 -27.51 13.63
N PRO A 343 -12.46 -26.24 14.09
CA PRO A 343 -12.79 -25.08 13.27
C PRO A 343 -12.06 -25.12 11.92
N GLU A 344 -12.73 -24.70 10.85
CA GLU A 344 -12.24 -24.78 9.48
C GLU A 344 -11.90 -26.19 8.99
N GLY A 345 -12.25 -27.22 9.75
CA GLY A 345 -11.94 -28.61 9.44
C GLY A 345 -12.78 -29.15 8.29
N TYR A 346 -12.22 -30.06 7.51
CA TYR A 346 -12.93 -30.77 6.45
C TYR A 346 -12.44 -32.21 6.28
N ALA A 347 -13.28 -33.01 5.65
CA ALA A 347 -12.92 -34.34 5.16
C ALA A 347 -13.17 -34.40 3.65
N LEU A 348 -12.32 -35.13 2.95
CA LEU A 348 -12.40 -35.34 1.51
C LEU A 348 -12.02 -36.79 1.17
N ALA A 349 -12.80 -37.42 0.30
CA ALA A 349 -12.49 -38.75 -0.23
C ALA A 349 -12.69 -38.76 -1.74
N VAL A 350 -11.71 -39.26 -2.50
CA VAL A 350 -11.78 -39.44 -3.95
C VAL A 350 -11.65 -40.93 -4.25
N SER A 351 -12.66 -41.47 -4.91
CA SER A 351 -12.75 -42.85 -5.39
C SER A 351 -12.83 -42.88 -6.92
N ARG A 352 -12.91 -44.08 -7.52
CA ARG A 352 -13.02 -44.22 -8.98
C ARG A 352 -14.28 -43.58 -9.56
N ASP A 353 -15.37 -43.58 -8.80
CA ASP A 353 -16.69 -43.18 -9.29
C ASP A 353 -17.08 -41.75 -8.86
N GLY A 354 -16.33 -41.16 -7.92
CA GLY A 354 -16.65 -39.82 -7.43
C GLY A 354 -15.81 -39.35 -6.25
N ALA A 355 -16.03 -38.08 -5.89
CA ALA A 355 -15.46 -37.40 -4.76
C ALA A 355 -16.54 -36.91 -3.78
N LEU A 356 -16.25 -37.02 -2.49
CA LEU A 356 -17.05 -36.49 -1.38
C LEU A 356 -16.23 -35.40 -0.68
N VAL A 357 -16.85 -34.26 -0.41
CA VAL A 357 -16.30 -33.16 0.40
C VAL A 357 -17.29 -32.84 1.51
N GLN A 358 -16.81 -32.81 2.75
CA GLN A 358 -17.61 -32.36 3.90
C GLN A 358 -16.81 -31.35 4.70
N GLY A 359 -17.31 -30.12 4.78
CA GLY A 359 -16.84 -29.12 5.73
C GLY A 359 -17.49 -29.30 7.11
N ARG A 360 -16.74 -28.95 8.16
CA ARG A 360 -17.29 -28.76 9.52
C ARG A 360 -18.14 -27.49 9.60
N ASP A 361 -17.69 -26.44 8.93
CA ASP A 361 -18.28 -25.12 8.88
C ASP A 361 -18.11 -24.52 7.46
N ARG A 362 -18.59 -23.28 7.27
CA ARG A 362 -18.50 -22.57 5.97
C ARG A 362 -17.08 -22.57 5.41
N GLN A 363 -16.08 -22.39 6.28
CA GLN A 363 -14.69 -22.23 5.92
C GLN A 363 -14.04 -23.58 5.61
N GLY A 364 -14.37 -24.63 6.36
CA GLY A 364 -13.98 -26.00 6.06
C GLY A 364 -14.49 -26.47 4.69
N THR A 365 -15.74 -26.16 4.32
CA THR A 365 -16.26 -26.47 2.98
C THR A 365 -15.42 -25.80 1.89
N LEU A 366 -15.02 -24.54 2.08
CA LEU A 366 -14.16 -23.84 1.13
C LEU A 366 -12.81 -24.56 0.98
N TRP A 367 -12.15 -24.91 2.07
CA TRP A 367 -10.86 -25.59 2.03
C TRP A 367 -10.94 -26.98 1.42
N GLY A 368 -12.02 -27.72 1.67
CA GLY A 368 -12.30 -28.97 0.99
C GLY A 368 -12.44 -28.81 -0.52
N ILE A 369 -13.13 -27.78 -0.99
CA ILE A 369 -13.26 -27.46 -2.42
C ILE A 369 -11.91 -27.08 -3.03
N VAL A 370 -11.14 -26.20 -2.37
CA VAL A 370 -9.78 -25.82 -2.82
C VAL A 370 -8.90 -27.06 -2.96
N THR A 371 -8.91 -27.94 -1.96
CA THR A 371 -8.12 -29.19 -2.03
C THR A 371 -8.64 -30.13 -3.11
N LEU A 372 -9.95 -30.23 -3.34
CA LEU A 372 -10.48 -30.99 -4.47
C LEU A 372 -9.91 -30.51 -5.80
N ILE A 373 -9.82 -29.18 -6.01
CA ILE A 373 -9.23 -28.58 -7.21
C ILE A 373 -7.74 -28.90 -7.31
N GLN A 374 -7.00 -28.89 -6.20
CA GLN A 374 -5.56 -29.19 -6.17
C GLN A 374 -5.23 -30.67 -6.50
N LEU A 375 -6.19 -31.58 -6.31
CA LEU A 375 -6.04 -33.01 -6.63
C LEU A 375 -6.25 -33.34 -8.11
N MET A 376 -6.71 -32.37 -8.91
CA MET A 376 -6.97 -32.54 -10.34
C MET A 376 -5.69 -32.35 -11.15
N ASP A 377 -5.47 -33.21 -12.14
CA ASP A 377 -4.51 -33.02 -13.21
C ASP A 377 -5.24 -32.54 -14.47
N PRO A 378 -5.18 -31.25 -14.82
CA PRO A 378 -5.82 -30.75 -16.02
C PRO A 378 -5.19 -31.29 -17.31
N ALA A 379 -3.89 -31.63 -17.31
CA ALA A 379 -3.19 -32.08 -18.51
C ALA A 379 -3.64 -33.48 -18.96
N SER A 380 -3.87 -34.38 -18.01
CA SER A 380 -4.41 -35.73 -18.28
C SER A 380 -5.93 -35.82 -18.11
N SER A 381 -6.57 -34.78 -17.55
CA SER A 381 -7.97 -34.75 -17.11
C SER A 381 -8.30 -35.93 -16.19
N GLN A 382 -7.48 -36.06 -15.15
CA GLN A 382 -7.61 -37.08 -14.12
C GLN A 382 -7.64 -36.44 -12.73
N ILE A 383 -8.03 -37.21 -11.72
CA ILE A 383 -7.98 -36.81 -10.31
C ILE A 383 -7.37 -37.91 -9.46
N ARG A 384 -6.49 -37.54 -8.53
CA ARG A 384 -5.78 -38.50 -7.67
C ARG A 384 -6.73 -39.12 -6.65
N LEU A 385 -6.73 -40.46 -6.55
CA LEU A 385 -7.48 -41.16 -5.50
C LEU A 385 -6.83 -40.93 -4.14
N CYS A 386 -7.65 -40.55 -3.14
CA CYS A 386 -7.15 -40.24 -1.81
C CYS A 386 -8.25 -40.22 -0.74
N THR A 387 -7.80 -40.21 0.52
CA THR A 387 -8.62 -39.82 1.68
C THR A 387 -7.86 -38.76 2.48
N ILE A 388 -8.56 -37.70 2.87
CA ILE A 388 -7.99 -36.54 3.58
C ILE A 388 -8.93 -36.16 4.72
N ARG A 389 -8.36 -35.87 5.89
CA ARG A 389 -9.00 -35.17 7.01
C ARG A 389 -8.07 -34.05 7.43
N ASP A 390 -8.55 -32.82 7.42
CA ASP A 390 -7.65 -31.67 7.47
C ASP A 390 -8.25 -30.49 8.22
N TRP A 391 -7.39 -29.69 8.84
CA TRP A 391 -7.70 -28.47 9.61
C TRP A 391 -6.40 -27.67 9.84
N PRO A 392 -6.47 -26.35 10.05
CA PRO A 392 -5.29 -25.56 10.37
C PRO A 392 -4.86 -25.71 11.84
N ASP A 393 -3.55 -25.67 12.11
CA ASP A 393 -3.01 -25.54 13.47
C ASP A 393 -3.18 -24.13 14.04
N VAL A 394 -3.15 -23.11 13.18
CA VAL A 394 -3.28 -21.69 13.57
C VAL A 394 -4.59 -21.11 13.05
N ALA A 395 -5.40 -20.52 13.93
CA ALA A 395 -6.73 -20.04 13.57
C ALA A 395 -6.70 -18.78 12.68
N ASN A 396 -5.95 -17.74 13.03
CA ASN A 396 -5.84 -16.52 12.20
C ASN A 396 -4.48 -16.50 11.50
N ARG A 397 -4.50 -16.69 10.18
CA ARG A 397 -3.30 -16.91 9.34
C ARG A 397 -3.31 -15.92 8.20
N GLY A 398 -2.26 -15.11 8.09
CA GLY A 398 -2.28 -14.09 7.06
C GLY A 398 -0.98 -13.40 6.75
N HIS A 399 -1.10 -12.36 5.94
CA HIS A 399 0.00 -11.50 5.54
C HIS A 399 -0.47 -10.06 5.33
N SER A 400 0.49 -9.14 5.29
CA SER A 400 0.26 -7.80 4.74
C SER A 400 0.67 -7.74 3.26
N GLY A 401 0.12 -6.75 2.55
CA GLY A 401 0.46 -6.49 1.15
C GLY A 401 -0.52 -7.13 0.17
N VAL A 402 -1.28 -6.31 -0.53
CA VAL A 402 -2.38 -6.72 -1.41
C VAL A 402 -2.09 -6.27 -2.85
N HIS A 403 -2.34 -7.16 -3.81
CA HIS A 403 -2.47 -6.81 -5.22
C HIS A 403 -3.85 -7.17 -5.76
N ALA A 404 -4.15 -6.84 -7.02
CA ALA A 404 -5.52 -6.88 -7.54
C ALA A 404 -6.10 -8.30 -7.61
N GLU A 405 -5.26 -9.35 -7.61
CA GLU A 405 -5.65 -10.75 -7.77
C GLU A 405 -5.33 -11.60 -6.52
N ILE A 406 -4.97 -10.98 -5.40
CA ILE A 406 -4.44 -11.69 -4.21
C ILE A 406 -5.40 -12.75 -3.64
N LEU A 407 -6.72 -12.58 -3.81
CA LEU A 407 -7.73 -13.51 -3.30
C LEU A 407 -7.49 -14.94 -3.78
N GLU A 408 -7.23 -15.13 -5.07
CA GLU A 408 -7.01 -16.48 -5.60
C GLU A 408 -5.74 -17.10 -4.99
N PHE A 409 -4.69 -16.31 -4.83
CA PHE A 409 -3.50 -16.76 -4.10
C PHE A 409 -3.85 -17.19 -2.66
N ASP A 410 -4.60 -16.37 -1.92
CA ASP A 410 -4.99 -16.66 -0.54
C ASP A 410 -5.86 -17.91 -0.42
N LEU A 411 -6.77 -18.13 -1.36
CA LEU A 411 -7.60 -19.33 -1.44
C LEU A 411 -6.73 -20.58 -1.57
N PHE A 412 -5.77 -20.60 -2.50
CA PHE A 412 -4.91 -21.76 -2.75
C PHE A 412 -3.79 -21.92 -1.71
N ALA A 413 -3.43 -20.85 -0.98
CA ALA A 413 -2.58 -20.91 0.19
C ALA A 413 -3.35 -21.21 1.49
N LYS A 414 -4.69 -21.25 1.46
CA LYS A 414 -5.58 -21.37 2.63
C LYS A 414 -5.34 -20.32 3.72
N MET A 415 -4.99 -19.10 3.32
CA MET A 415 -4.93 -17.92 4.20
C MET A 415 -6.34 -17.38 4.41
N ASN A 416 -6.69 -17.04 5.65
CA ASN A 416 -8.02 -16.53 6.00
C ASN A 416 -8.04 -15.08 6.46
N TRP A 417 -6.88 -14.43 6.42
CA TRP A 417 -6.69 -13.09 6.94
C TRP A 417 -5.70 -12.34 6.05
N VAL A 418 -6.04 -11.12 5.64
CA VAL A 418 -5.13 -10.25 4.88
C VAL A 418 -5.29 -8.79 5.30
N LEU A 419 -4.17 -8.06 5.31
CA LEU A 419 -4.13 -6.62 5.59
C LEU A 419 -3.59 -5.84 4.39
N THR A 420 -4.36 -4.86 3.93
CA THR A 420 -3.82 -3.81 3.08
C THR A 420 -3.02 -2.85 3.98
N ASN A 421 -1.74 -2.61 3.69
CA ASN A 421 -0.97 -1.65 4.48
C ASN A 421 -1.45 -0.20 4.25
N ASN A 422 -2.13 0.07 3.13
CA ASN A 422 -2.82 1.32 2.77
C ASN A 422 -4.05 0.98 1.88
N GLY A 423 -5.12 1.79 1.91
CA GLY A 423 -6.20 1.80 0.92
C GLY A 423 -5.67 2.09 -0.48
N ARG A 424 -5.29 1.02 -1.19
CA ARG A 424 -4.37 1.07 -2.34
C ARG A 424 -4.75 2.11 -3.41
N TRP A 425 -6.03 2.31 -3.69
CA TRP A 425 -6.50 3.20 -4.75
C TRP A 425 -7.14 4.49 -4.25
N THR A 426 -7.90 4.43 -3.16
CA THR A 426 -8.57 5.61 -2.59
C THR A 426 -7.64 6.53 -1.80
N GLU A 427 -6.75 5.98 -0.97
CA GLU A 427 -5.82 6.77 -0.15
C GLU A 427 -4.73 7.48 -0.97
N GLN A 428 -4.25 6.83 -2.03
CA GLN A 428 -3.11 7.34 -2.77
C GLN A 428 -3.48 8.32 -3.90
N GLN A 429 -4.76 8.38 -4.32
CA GLN A 429 -5.06 8.84 -5.68
C GLN A 429 -6.45 9.50 -5.93
N ARG A 430 -7.20 9.87 -4.86
CA ARG A 430 -8.55 10.54 -4.84
C ARG A 430 -9.72 9.60 -4.50
N TYR A 431 -10.72 10.12 -3.77
CA TYR A 431 -11.97 9.43 -3.44
C TYR A 431 -13.01 9.54 -4.56
N THR A 432 -12.80 8.86 -5.68
CA THR A 432 -13.77 8.85 -6.80
C THR A 432 -14.68 7.62 -6.72
N PRO A 433 -15.90 7.65 -7.28
CA PRO A 433 -16.82 6.51 -7.23
C PRO A 433 -16.24 5.22 -7.85
N LEU A 434 -15.45 5.31 -8.93
CA LEU A 434 -14.81 4.14 -9.53
C LEU A 434 -13.73 3.55 -8.62
N ARG A 435 -12.91 4.39 -7.96
CA ARG A 435 -11.88 3.93 -7.02
C ARG A 435 -12.50 3.27 -5.79
N TRP A 436 -13.56 3.87 -5.24
CA TRP A 436 -14.38 3.26 -4.19
C TRP A 436 -14.98 1.93 -4.64
N PHE A 437 -15.48 1.85 -5.88
CA PHE A 437 -15.97 0.60 -6.42
C PHE A 437 -14.87 -0.47 -6.43
N VAL A 438 -13.67 -0.16 -6.91
CA VAL A 438 -12.54 -1.11 -6.96
C VAL A 438 -12.15 -1.58 -5.55
N ASP A 439 -11.92 -0.66 -4.61
CA ASP A 439 -11.50 -1.02 -3.24
C ASP A 439 -12.59 -1.84 -2.51
N LEU A 440 -13.86 -1.47 -2.64
CA LEU A 440 -14.97 -2.17 -1.98
C LEU A 440 -15.35 -3.48 -2.68
N ASP A 441 -15.10 -3.64 -3.97
CA ASP A 441 -15.35 -4.91 -4.67
C ASP A 441 -14.35 -5.99 -4.23
N ILE A 442 -13.10 -5.62 -3.93
CA ILE A 442 -12.13 -6.55 -3.31
C ILE A 442 -12.66 -7.03 -1.95
N ALA A 443 -13.12 -6.11 -1.09
CA ALA A 443 -13.70 -6.47 0.20
C ALA A 443 -14.87 -7.46 0.08
N ARG A 444 -15.79 -7.20 -0.87
CA ARG A 444 -16.93 -8.09 -1.11
C ARG A 444 -16.50 -9.47 -1.56
N GLU A 445 -15.50 -9.58 -2.42
CA GLU A 445 -15.03 -10.90 -2.86
C GLU A 445 -14.41 -11.72 -1.71
N PHE A 446 -13.66 -11.09 -0.81
CA PHE A 446 -13.17 -11.77 0.39
C PHE A 446 -14.33 -12.20 1.29
N ALA A 447 -15.32 -11.32 1.50
CA ALA A 447 -16.50 -11.61 2.30
C ALA A 447 -17.37 -12.73 1.70
N ASP A 448 -17.49 -12.81 0.37
CA ASP A 448 -18.19 -13.89 -0.34
C ASP A 448 -17.58 -15.26 -0.02
N PHE A 449 -16.31 -15.33 0.35
CA PHE A 449 -15.64 -16.55 0.82
C PHE A 449 -15.56 -16.71 2.33
N GLY A 450 -16.01 -15.71 3.11
CA GLY A 450 -15.86 -15.69 4.57
C GLY A 450 -14.45 -15.37 5.06
N LEU A 451 -13.58 -14.86 4.19
CA LEU A 451 -12.20 -14.48 4.54
C LEU A 451 -12.17 -13.08 5.14
N GLN A 452 -11.20 -12.83 6.03
CA GLN A 452 -11.06 -11.55 6.71
C GLN A 452 -10.15 -10.60 5.91
N TYR A 453 -10.73 -9.52 5.37
CA TYR A 453 -10.02 -8.47 4.65
C TYR A 453 -9.95 -7.19 5.47
N TYR A 454 -8.77 -6.85 5.97
CA TYR A 454 -8.53 -5.65 6.76
C TYR A 454 -8.01 -4.50 5.90
N CYS A 455 -8.70 -3.38 5.96
CA CYS A 455 -8.27 -2.12 5.37
C CYS A 455 -7.54 -1.27 6.41
N SER A 456 -6.29 -0.90 6.12
CA SER A 456 -5.60 0.20 6.80
C SER A 456 -5.94 1.52 6.11
N PHE A 457 -6.17 2.57 6.90
CA PHE A 457 -6.53 3.92 6.48
C PHE A 457 -5.54 4.94 7.05
N ARG A 458 -4.29 4.83 6.60
CA ARG A 458 -3.16 5.54 7.21
C ARG A 458 -3.28 7.05 7.04
N PHE A 459 -3.90 7.52 5.97
CA PHE A 459 -4.04 8.97 5.78
C PHE A 459 -5.01 9.62 6.78
N GLU A 460 -6.08 8.90 7.12
CA GLU A 460 -7.12 9.41 8.02
C GLU A 460 -6.78 9.14 9.48
N THR A 461 -6.00 8.09 9.76
CA THR A 461 -5.60 7.74 11.15
C THR A 461 -4.21 8.18 11.54
N MET A 462 -3.23 8.07 10.66
CA MET A 462 -1.80 8.19 11.02
C MET A 462 -1.17 9.48 10.50
N HIS A 463 -1.37 9.83 9.21
CA HIS A 463 -0.75 10.99 8.57
C HIS A 463 -1.62 11.66 7.51
N PRO A 464 -2.06 12.91 7.71
CA PRO A 464 -1.77 13.77 8.85
C PRO A 464 -2.42 13.32 10.16
N MET A 465 -1.83 13.70 11.30
CA MET A 465 -2.41 13.43 12.62
C MET A 465 -3.58 14.38 12.88
N VAL A 466 -4.75 14.06 12.32
CA VAL A 466 -5.99 14.82 12.56
C VAL A 466 -6.36 14.78 14.05
N PRO A 467 -6.84 15.90 14.63
CA PRO A 467 -7.25 15.95 16.02
C PRO A 467 -8.47 15.06 16.26
N ILE A 468 -8.28 14.03 17.08
CA ILE A 468 -9.37 13.13 17.46
C ILE A 468 -10.25 13.70 18.58
N SER A 469 -9.85 14.82 19.18
CA SER A 469 -10.68 15.63 20.09
C SER A 469 -11.82 16.38 19.37
N ALA A 470 -11.80 16.53 18.05
CA ALA A 470 -12.83 17.21 17.29
C ALA A 470 -13.98 16.27 16.87
N GLU A 471 -15.23 16.71 17.03
CA GLU A 471 -16.43 15.92 16.68
C GLU A 471 -16.48 15.55 15.19
N ARG A 472 -16.13 16.48 14.30
CA ARG A 472 -16.06 16.21 12.85
C ARG A 472 -15.11 15.05 12.52
N THR A 473 -13.99 14.91 13.24
CA THR A 473 -13.03 13.82 13.04
C THR A 473 -13.62 12.47 13.44
N TYR A 474 -14.46 12.46 14.49
CA TYR A 474 -15.20 11.27 14.89
C TYR A 474 -16.21 10.85 13.81
N ASP A 475 -17.01 11.78 13.30
CA ASP A 475 -18.00 11.49 12.26
C ASP A 475 -17.33 10.96 10.98
N MET A 476 -16.22 11.59 10.56
CA MET A 476 -15.41 11.16 9.44
C MET A 476 -14.94 9.70 9.57
N HIS A 477 -14.37 9.32 10.73
CA HIS A 477 -13.91 7.96 10.96
C HIS A 477 -15.07 6.96 10.98
N VAL A 478 -16.18 7.28 11.65
CA VAL A 478 -17.36 6.41 11.68
C VAL A 478 -17.93 6.21 10.28
N GLU A 479 -18.00 7.26 9.46
CA GLU A 479 -18.46 7.16 8.07
C GLU A 479 -17.52 6.29 7.23
N LEU A 480 -16.21 6.57 7.28
CA LEU A 480 -15.19 5.83 6.54
C LEU A 480 -15.26 4.33 6.84
N LEU A 481 -15.25 3.96 8.12
CA LEU A 481 -15.28 2.56 8.53
C LEU A 481 -16.62 1.91 8.27
N SER A 482 -17.72 2.66 8.35
CA SER A 482 -19.05 2.16 7.95
C SER A 482 -19.10 1.77 6.46
N ARG A 483 -18.39 2.48 5.58
CA ARG A 483 -18.33 2.14 4.15
C ARG A 483 -17.62 0.81 3.91
N PHE A 484 -16.50 0.58 4.59
CA PHE A 484 -15.77 -0.69 4.52
C PHE A 484 -16.56 -1.84 5.16
N ALA A 485 -17.09 -1.63 6.36
CA ALA A 485 -17.90 -2.63 7.06
C ALA A 485 -19.13 -3.06 6.23
N LYS A 486 -19.80 -2.13 5.55
CA LYS A 486 -20.91 -2.42 4.63
C LYS A 486 -20.51 -3.33 3.47
N ALA A 487 -19.25 -3.28 3.03
CA ALA A 487 -18.73 -4.12 1.97
C ALA A 487 -18.16 -5.46 2.49
N GLY A 488 -18.23 -5.73 3.80
CA GLY A 488 -17.71 -6.94 4.43
C GLY A 488 -16.24 -6.86 4.84
N ALA A 489 -15.59 -5.70 4.71
CA ALA A 489 -14.23 -5.48 5.20
C ALA A 489 -14.18 -5.18 6.70
N HIS A 490 -12.97 -5.29 7.24
CA HIS A 490 -12.60 -4.97 8.60
C HIS A 490 -11.58 -3.83 8.63
N ALA A 491 -11.26 -3.30 9.80
CA ALA A 491 -10.40 -2.13 9.94
C ALA A 491 -9.07 -2.45 10.65
N ALA A 492 -7.98 -1.90 10.14
CA ALA A 492 -6.71 -1.84 10.86
C ALA A 492 -6.38 -0.40 11.21
N TRP A 493 -6.31 -0.10 12.50
CA TRP A 493 -5.95 1.21 13.02
C TRP A 493 -4.44 1.26 13.31
N MET A 494 -3.71 2.17 12.67
CA MET A 494 -2.25 2.07 12.57
C MET A 494 -1.52 3.26 13.16
N TYR A 495 -0.70 3.04 14.19
CA TYR A 495 0.19 4.04 14.82
C TYR A 495 1.67 3.61 14.89
N ASP A 496 2.05 2.55 14.17
CA ASP A 496 3.37 1.92 14.17
C ASP A 496 4.54 2.90 13.92
N ASP A 497 4.43 3.73 12.89
CA ASP A 497 5.55 4.58 12.46
C ASP A 497 5.44 6.03 12.92
N SER A 498 4.24 6.50 13.29
CA SER A 498 3.99 7.94 13.41
C SER A 498 2.73 8.33 14.17
N ARG A 499 2.80 8.28 15.51
CA ARG A 499 1.77 8.89 16.38
C ARG A 499 2.17 10.24 16.96
N TYR A 500 3.46 10.49 17.17
CA TYR A 500 3.97 11.67 17.88
C TYR A 500 4.81 12.58 16.96
N PRO A 501 4.76 13.92 17.14
CA PRO A 501 4.01 14.66 18.17
C PRO A 501 2.49 14.65 17.94
N LEU A 502 1.68 14.73 18.99
CA LEU A 502 0.23 14.84 18.83
C LEU A 502 -0.18 16.19 18.24
N HIS A 503 -1.39 16.25 17.70
CA HIS A 503 -1.99 17.52 17.27
C HIS A 503 -2.11 18.49 18.46
N PRO A 504 -1.82 19.80 18.31
CA PRO A 504 -1.88 20.76 19.40
C PRO A 504 -3.23 20.82 20.13
N GLN A 505 -4.35 20.66 19.41
CA GLN A 505 -5.69 20.58 20.01
C GLN A 505 -5.81 19.35 20.92
N ASP A 506 -5.34 18.19 20.49
CA ASP A 506 -5.38 16.97 21.30
C ASP A 506 -4.49 17.08 22.54
N VAL A 507 -3.35 17.76 22.44
CA VAL A 507 -2.51 18.07 23.62
C VAL A 507 -3.26 18.98 24.59
N ALA A 508 -3.97 20.00 24.09
CA ALA A 508 -4.73 20.93 24.93
C ALA A 508 -5.91 20.25 25.64
N VAL A 509 -6.62 19.34 24.96
CA VAL A 509 -7.82 18.68 25.47
C VAL A 509 -7.49 17.41 26.27
N ASN A 510 -6.67 16.53 25.70
CA ASN A 510 -6.43 15.17 26.19
C ASN A 510 -5.03 14.94 26.77
N ARG A 511 -4.14 15.94 26.68
CA ARG A 511 -2.74 15.94 27.16
C ARG A 511 -1.78 15.03 26.39
N ASN A 512 -2.08 13.74 26.26
CA ASN A 512 -1.20 12.74 25.65
C ASN A 512 -2.01 11.62 24.96
N GLY A 513 -1.33 10.66 24.32
CA GLY A 513 -1.96 9.59 23.57
C GLY A 513 -2.64 8.58 24.50
N ALA A 514 -2.02 8.29 25.65
CA ALA A 514 -2.59 7.38 26.65
C ALA A 514 -3.97 7.85 27.16
N GLY A 515 -4.19 9.16 27.25
CA GLY A 515 -5.44 9.77 27.69
C GLY A 515 -6.59 9.77 26.66
N GLN A 516 -6.36 9.32 25.41
CA GLN A 516 -7.37 9.43 24.35
C GLN A 516 -7.45 8.25 23.40
N ASP A 517 -6.32 7.69 22.94
CA ASP A 517 -6.27 6.83 21.75
C ASP A 517 -7.18 5.60 21.92
N ALA A 518 -6.96 4.82 22.98
CA ALA A 518 -7.73 3.61 23.25
C ALA A 518 -9.24 3.90 23.44
N ALA A 519 -9.60 4.94 24.19
CA ALA A 519 -10.99 5.31 24.44
C ALA A 519 -11.69 5.79 23.16
N TYR A 520 -11.01 6.59 22.35
CA TYR A 520 -11.52 7.10 21.09
C TYR A 520 -11.71 5.97 20.06
N ILE A 521 -10.71 5.11 19.90
CA ILE A 521 -10.76 3.94 19.01
C ILE A 521 -11.93 3.03 19.41
N THR A 522 -12.13 2.76 20.70
CA THR A 522 -13.29 2.02 21.23
C THR A 522 -14.62 2.69 20.87
N LYS A 523 -14.71 4.01 21.02
CA LYS A 523 -15.92 4.77 20.68
C LYS A 523 -16.28 4.61 19.20
N VAL A 524 -15.31 4.76 18.30
CA VAL A 524 -15.49 4.59 16.86
C VAL A 524 -15.88 3.14 16.53
N TYR A 525 -15.16 2.16 17.09
CA TYR A 525 -15.43 0.74 16.88
C TYR A 525 -16.87 0.37 17.22
N ARG A 526 -17.34 0.73 18.42
CA ARG A 526 -18.69 0.42 18.89
C ARG A 526 -19.76 1.07 18.01
N ALA A 527 -19.53 2.30 17.54
CA ALA A 527 -20.47 2.98 16.65
C ALA A 527 -20.61 2.29 15.29
N VAL A 528 -19.52 1.74 14.74
CA VAL A 528 -19.55 0.98 13.49
C VAL A 528 -20.13 -0.42 13.72
N LYS A 529 -19.69 -1.13 14.76
CA LYS A 529 -20.17 -2.48 15.11
C LYS A 529 -21.67 -2.51 15.40
N ALA A 530 -22.22 -1.46 16.02
CA ALA A 530 -23.66 -1.34 16.23
C ALA A 530 -24.47 -1.37 14.92
N LYS A 531 -23.89 -0.91 13.81
CA LYS A 531 -24.49 -0.96 12.46
C LYS A 531 -24.14 -2.26 11.72
N TYR A 532 -22.97 -2.84 12.00
CA TYR A 532 -22.42 -4.00 11.32
C TYR A 532 -21.83 -4.99 12.35
N PRO A 533 -22.63 -5.93 12.90
CA PRO A 533 -22.21 -6.77 14.03
C PRO A 533 -20.97 -7.63 13.80
N ASP A 534 -20.76 -8.07 12.55
CA ASP A 534 -19.61 -8.89 12.12
C ASP A 534 -18.31 -8.07 11.93
N PHE A 535 -18.38 -6.74 12.08
CA PHE A 535 -17.23 -5.87 11.92
C PHE A 535 -16.17 -6.13 13.01
N LYS A 536 -14.95 -6.37 12.55
CA LYS A 536 -13.76 -6.56 13.37
C LYS A 536 -12.79 -5.40 13.18
N MET A 537 -11.92 -5.22 14.18
CA MET A 537 -10.87 -4.23 14.10
C MET A 537 -9.62 -4.72 14.82
N ILE A 538 -8.46 -4.37 14.27
CA ILE A 538 -7.15 -4.58 14.89
C ILE A 538 -6.43 -3.24 15.05
N PHE A 539 -5.69 -3.07 16.14
CA PHE A 539 -4.95 -1.85 16.46
C PHE A 539 -3.45 -2.12 16.54
N CYS A 540 -2.66 -1.33 15.81
CA CYS A 540 -1.21 -1.27 15.98
C CYS A 540 -0.83 -0.03 16.80
N PRO A 541 -0.49 -0.16 18.09
CA PRO A 541 -0.09 0.97 18.93
C PRO A 541 1.30 1.50 18.56
N PRO A 542 1.67 2.75 18.94
CA PRO A 542 3.03 3.27 18.73
C PRO A 542 4.11 2.48 19.48
N PHE A 543 3.73 1.73 20.52
CA PHE A 543 4.62 0.86 21.29
C PHE A 543 4.33 -0.63 21.05
N TYR A 544 4.26 -1.05 19.78
CA TYR A 544 3.91 -2.42 19.37
C TYR A 544 5.03 -3.47 19.53
N TRP A 545 6.10 -3.18 20.27
CA TRP A 545 7.15 -4.15 20.58
C TRP A 545 7.77 -3.91 21.97
N GLY A 546 8.36 -4.95 22.54
CA GLY A 546 8.87 -5.00 23.91
C GLY A 546 8.76 -6.41 24.48
N PRO A 547 9.40 -6.73 25.62
CA PRO A 547 9.74 -5.79 26.70
C PRO A 547 11.04 -5.01 26.53
N TYR A 548 11.95 -5.41 25.62
CA TYR A 548 13.25 -4.76 25.51
C TYR A 548 13.13 -3.34 24.96
N TYR A 549 13.79 -2.41 25.65
CA TYR A 549 13.62 -0.99 25.47
C TYR A 549 14.33 -0.47 24.20
N SER A 550 13.65 0.37 23.41
CA SER A 550 14.21 1.06 22.24
C SER A 550 14.51 2.53 22.55
N SER A 551 15.63 3.06 22.05
CA SER A 551 15.94 4.50 22.13
C SER A 551 14.87 5.37 21.45
N SER A 552 14.17 4.85 20.43
CA SER A 552 13.06 5.54 19.77
C SER A 552 11.91 5.89 20.72
N PHE A 553 11.65 5.06 21.74
CA PHE A 553 10.60 5.32 22.73
C PHE A 553 10.93 6.51 23.65
N LYS A 554 12.21 6.75 23.98
CA LYS A 554 12.64 7.96 24.69
C LYS A 554 12.37 9.21 23.88
N GLU A 555 12.57 9.13 22.56
CA GLU A 555 12.31 10.26 21.67
C GLU A 555 10.82 10.55 21.55
N TYR A 556 9.93 9.55 21.66
CA TYR A 556 8.48 9.78 21.70
C TYR A 556 8.07 10.58 22.94
N ARG A 557 8.58 10.24 24.12
CA ARG A 557 8.30 10.96 25.37
C ARG A 557 8.66 12.46 25.30
N LYS A 558 9.68 12.84 24.52
CA LYS A 558 10.13 14.24 24.37
C LYS A 558 9.27 15.08 23.43
N LYS A 559 8.41 14.45 22.62
CA LYS A 559 7.55 15.14 21.66
C LYS A 559 6.28 15.67 22.36
N ALA A 560 5.62 16.65 21.74
CA ALA A 560 4.36 17.18 22.26
C ALA A 560 3.31 16.05 22.38
N GLY A 561 2.71 15.93 23.57
CA GLY A 561 1.78 14.85 23.91
C GLY A 561 2.40 13.45 23.99
N GLY A 562 3.73 13.34 24.07
CA GLY A 562 4.45 12.07 24.18
C GLY A 562 4.11 11.26 25.43
N ASP A 563 4.16 9.94 25.31
CA ASP A 563 3.87 9.01 26.40
C ASP A 563 5.08 8.17 26.84
N GLU A 564 5.01 7.69 28.08
CA GLU A 564 5.79 6.53 28.52
C GLU A 564 5.09 5.23 28.10
N ARG A 565 5.87 4.26 27.59
CA ARG A 565 5.35 3.00 27.04
C ARG A 565 4.37 2.32 27.99
N ASP A 566 4.78 2.12 29.24
CA ASP A 566 4.00 1.29 30.16
C ASP A 566 2.68 1.97 30.56
N ALA A 567 2.67 3.32 30.61
CA ALA A 567 1.47 4.11 30.82
C ALA A 567 0.52 4.05 29.60
N TYR A 568 1.06 4.13 28.39
CA TYR A 568 0.28 3.95 27.16
C TYR A 568 -0.28 2.53 27.04
N ASN A 569 0.53 1.51 27.29
CA ASN A 569 0.08 0.12 27.26
C ASN A 569 -1.00 -0.13 28.32
N LYS A 570 -0.89 0.48 29.50
CA LYS A 570 -1.96 0.43 30.51
C LYS A 570 -3.28 1.00 29.98
N SER A 571 -3.26 2.12 29.23
CA SER A 571 -4.51 2.68 28.68
C SER A 571 -5.15 1.76 27.63
N ILE A 572 -4.35 1.02 26.86
CA ILE A 572 -4.86 -0.03 25.96
C ILE A 572 -5.65 -1.09 26.73
N ARG A 573 -5.14 -1.51 27.91
CA ARG A 573 -5.83 -2.51 28.75
C ARG A 573 -7.13 -1.98 29.32
N ASP A 574 -7.08 -0.75 29.83
CA ASP A 574 -8.17 -0.17 30.59
C ASP A 574 -9.31 0.35 29.70
N HIS A 575 -9.01 0.73 28.46
CA HIS A 575 -9.93 1.52 27.63
C HIS A 575 -10.16 1.01 26.21
N LEU A 576 -9.30 0.13 25.67
CA LEU A 576 -9.54 -0.47 24.35
C LEU A 576 -10.57 -1.60 24.50
N ASP A 577 -11.56 -1.65 23.61
CA ASP A 577 -12.57 -2.70 23.60
C ASP A 577 -11.92 -4.09 23.52
N PRO A 578 -12.35 -5.07 24.34
CA PRO A 578 -11.73 -6.39 24.39
C PRO A 578 -11.88 -7.19 23.07
N GLU A 579 -12.81 -6.82 22.18
CA GLU A 579 -12.92 -7.43 20.85
C GLU A 579 -11.94 -6.86 19.82
N ILE A 580 -11.19 -5.81 20.15
CA ILE A 580 -10.18 -5.23 19.26
C ILE A 580 -8.84 -5.93 19.48
N ASP A 581 -8.38 -6.64 18.46
CA ASP A 581 -7.05 -7.28 18.46
C ASP A 581 -5.94 -6.23 18.52
N VAL A 582 -4.76 -6.60 19.05
CA VAL A 582 -3.60 -5.70 19.15
C VAL A 582 -2.37 -6.34 18.54
N PHE A 583 -1.76 -5.64 17.58
CA PHE A 583 -0.51 -6.08 16.98
C PHE A 583 0.67 -5.99 17.96
N TRP A 584 1.55 -6.99 17.87
CA TRP A 584 2.83 -7.03 18.55
C TRP A 584 3.89 -7.67 17.67
N ALA A 585 5.05 -7.02 17.51
CA ALA A 585 6.12 -7.54 16.66
C ALA A 585 7.06 -8.53 17.37
N GLY A 586 7.02 -8.57 18.70
CA GLY A 586 7.93 -9.36 19.52
C GLY A 586 8.67 -8.54 20.57
N ASN A 587 9.67 -9.19 21.16
CA ASN A 587 10.53 -8.57 22.17
C ASN A 587 11.32 -7.35 21.64
N ARG A 588 11.45 -7.25 20.31
CA ARG A 588 11.98 -6.13 19.52
C ARG A 588 11.13 -5.95 18.26
N MET A 589 11.29 -4.81 17.57
CA MET A 589 10.64 -4.55 16.27
C MET A 589 10.88 -5.67 15.26
N VAL A 590 12.09 -6.23 15.26
CA VAL A 590 12.48 -7.41 14.48
C VAL A 590 12.92 -8.49 15.46
N SER A 591 12.14 -9.57 15.54
CA SER A 591 12.30 -10.61 16.56
C SER A 591 12.27 -12.00 15.93
N TYR A 592 13.43 -12.68 15.93
CA TYR A 592 13.63 -14.05 15.45
C TYR A 592 13.68 -15.09 16.59
N SER A 593 13.54 -14.65 17.84
CA SER A 593 13.38 -15.53 18.99
C SER A 593 12.45 -14.82 19.97
N LYS A 594 11.29 -15.42 20.20
CA LYS A 594 10.30 -14.96 21.20
C LYS A 594 10.22 -16.04 22.27
N THR A 595 10.35 -15.67 23.53
CA THR A 595 10.17 -16.59 24.66
C THR A 595 8.72 -16.55 25.15
N SER A 596 8.30 -17.55 25.92
CA SER A 596 6.99 -17.53 26.59
C SER A 596 6.83 -16.33 27.52
N GLN A 597 7.90 -15.91 28.19
CA GLN A 597 7.92 -14.70 29.03
C GLN A 597 7.70 -13.41 28.22
N ASP A 598 8.24 -13.33 27.00
CA ASP A 598 8.00 -12.17 26.12
C ASP A 598 6.52 -12.07 25.72
N VAL A 599 5.90 -13.21 25.39
CA VAL A 599 4.47 -13.28 25.03
C VAL A 599 3.59 -12.99 26.24
N GLU A 600 3.92 -13.54 27.41
CA GLU A 600 3.23 -13.25 28.66
C GLU A 600 3.32 -11.76 29.02
N TRP A 601 4.49 -11.15 28.86
CA TRP A 601 4.63 -9.70 29.03
C TRP A 601 3.71 -8.93 28.09
N ALA A 602 3.66 -9.29 26.80
CA ALA A 602 2.80 -8.61 25.83
C ALA A 602 1.32 -8.78 26.18
N ALA A 603 0.92 -9.99 26.61
CA ALA A 603 -0.44 -10.26 27.04
C ALA A 603 -0.82 -9.43 28.28
N GLN A 604 0.08 -9.34 29.27
CA GLN A 604 -0.07 -8.49 30.44
C GLN A 604 -0.01 -7.00 30.11
N ALA A 605 0.72 -6.59 29.07
CA ALA A 605 0.85 -5.22 28.65
C ALA A 605 -0.40 -4.72 27.92
N PHE A 606 -1.04 -5.56 27.09
CA PHE A 606 -2.23 -5.19 26.32
C PHE A 606 -3.54 -5.70 26.91
N GLY A 607 -3.48 -6.57 27.93
CA GLY A 607 -4.66 -7.14 28.59
C GLY A 607 -5.37 -8.20 27.74
N ARG A 608 -4.71 -8.71 26.71
CA ARG A 608 -5.22 -9.68 25.73
C ARG A 608 -4.08 -10.38 24.99
N LYS A 609 -4.34 -11.53 24.40
CA LYS A 609 -3.35 -12.24 23.58
C LYS A 609 -2.87 -11.33 22.44
N PRO A 610 -1.55 -11.20 22.21
CA PRO A 610 -1.05 -10.39 21.12
C PRO A 610 -1.34 -11.05 19.77
N PHE A 611 -1.59 -10.23 18.74
CA PHE A 611 -1.61 -10.66 17.35
C PHE A 611 -0.22 -10.42 16.74
N ILE A 612 0.43 -11.44 16.19
CA ILE A 612 1.81 -11.33 15.76
C ILE A 612 1.92 -10.59 14.43
N TRP A 613 2.72 -9.52 14.44
CA TRP A 613 3.23 -8.86 13.25
C TRP A 613 4.69 -9.28 13.04
N GLN A 614 4.93 -10.29 12.20
CA GLN A 614 6.29 -10.75 11.95
C GLN A 614 7.00 -9.85 10.93
N ASN A 615 7.86 -8.96 11.43
CA ASN A 615 8.75 -8.15 10.61
C ASN A 615 9.96 -8.94 10.08
N ARG A 616 10.46 -8.52 8.90
CA ARG A 616 11.68 -9.04 8.27
C ARG A 616 11.76 -10.56 8.18
N ALA A 617 10.66 -11.17 7.77
CA ALA A 617 10.57 -12.62 7.83
C ALA A 617 11.40 -13.32 6.75
N CYS A 618 11.64 -12.71 5.59
CA CYS A 618 12.49 -13.32 4.57
C CYS A 618 13.96 -13.43 5.04
N PRO A 619 14.74 -14.42 4.54
CA PRO A 619 16.03 -14.79 5.12
C PRO A 619 17.16 -13.82 4.77
N HIS A 620 16.94 -12.97 3.77
CA HIS A 620 17.88 -11.94 3.32
C HIS A 620 17.60 -10.60 4.05
N TRP A 621 17.91 -9.46 3.44
CA TRP A 621 17.53 -8.15 4.01
C TRP A 621 16.06 -7.81 3.77
N GLU A 622 15.17 -8.65 4.31
CA GLU A 622 13.72 -8.70 4.03
C GLU A 622 13.33 -9.10 2.61
N CYS A 623 14.27 -9.50 1.76
CA CYS A 623 14.01 -9.85 0.36
C CYS A 623 13.83 -11.35 0.16
N SER A 624 13.12 -11.72 -0.90
CA SER A 624 12.91 -13.10 -1.34
C SER A 624 13.46 -13.32 -2.75
N TYR A 625 14.31 -14.32 -2.90
CA TYR A 625 14.81 -14.86 -4.17
C TYR A 625 13.98 -16.07 -4.66
N ILE A 626 12.70 -16.16 -4.24
CA ILE A 626 11.68 -17.13 -4.69
C ILE A 626 11.91 -18.55 -4.18
N ALA A 627 13.12 -19.09 -4.32
CA ALA A 627 13.47 -20.46 -3.95
C ALA A 627 14.11 -20.57 -2.55
N ASP A 628 13.90 -19.58 -1.68
CA ASP A 628 14.55 -19.53 -0.37
C ASP A 628 13.96 -20.52 0.63
N ASN A 629 14.83 -21.22 1.33
CA ASN A 629 14.43 -22.03 2.48
C ASN A 629 14.03 -21.14 3.65
N MET A 630 12.90 -21.46 4.30
CA MET A 630 12.32 -20.66 5.38
C MET A 630 12.26 -21.39 6.74
N PRO A 631 13.38 -21.82 7.34
CA PRO A 631 13.35 -22.56 8.61
C PRO A 631 12.75 -21.76 9.78
N GLY A 632 12.72 -20.43 9.65
CA GLY A 632 12.26 -19.51 10.69
C GLY A 632 10.80 -19.69 11.14
N TRP A 633 9.91 -20.18 10.27
CA TRP A 633 8.48 -20.27 10.62
C TRP A 633 8.20 -21.14 11.84
N THR A 634 8.98 -22.20 12.05
CA THR A 634 8.92 -23.04 13.24
C THR A 634 10.08 -22.76 14.19
N ALA A 635 11.25 -22.35 13.71
CA ALA A 635 12.43 -22.14 14.55
C ALA A 635 12.42 -20.86 15.39
N TRP A 636 11.61 -19.85 15.06
CA TRP A 636 11.57 -18.59 15.81
C TRP A 636 10.73 -18.63 17.08
N HIS A 637 9.94 -19.68 17.26
CA HIS A 637 8.88 -19.76 18.24
C HIS A 637 9.09 -20.96 19.17
N TYR A 638 8.66 -20.84 20.42
CA TYR A 638 8.70 -21.95 21.38
C TYR A 638 7.49 -22.89 21.19
N ASP A 639 7.60 -24.11 21.73
CA ASP A 639 6.50 -25.06 21.75
C ASP A 639 5.30 -24.50 22.51
N GLY A 640 4.14 -24.37 21.84
CA GLY A 640 2.94 -23.75 22.43
C GLY A 640 2.73 -22.27 22.05
N PHE A 641 3.67 -21.65 21.34
CA PHE A 641 3.58 -20.22 20.96
C PHE A 641 2.28 -19.85 20.26
N PHE A 642 1.84 -20.66 19.29
CA PHE A 642 0.65 -20.35 18.49
C PHE A 642 -0.66 -20.44 19.28
N GLN A 643 -0.65 -21.10 20.44
CA GLN A 643 -1.78 -21.18 21.37
C GLN A 643 -1.85 -19.95 22.28
N ASP A 644 -0.73 -19.26 22.50
CA ASP A 644 -0.61 -18.08 23.37
C ASP A 644 -0.87 -16.75 22.65
N VAL A 645 -0.96 -16.77 21.32
CA VAL A 645 -1.21 -15.59 20.47
C VAL A 645 -2.61 -15.63 19.85
N ALA A 646 -3.13 -14.46 19.46
CA ALA A 646 -4.45 -14.34 18.81
C ALA A 646 -4.41 -14.71 17.32
N GLY A 647 -3.25 -14.55 16.69
CA GLY A 647 -3.06 -14.77 15.26
C GLY A 647 -1.64 -14.48 14.81
N TYR A 648 -1.34 -14.80 13.56
CA TYR A 648 -0.02 -14.63 12.98
C TYR A 648 -0.10 -14.05 11.58
N MET A 649 0.56 -12.90 11.39
CA MET A 649 0.72 -12.25 10.09
C MET A 649 2.19 -12.09 9.73
N MET A 650 2.53 -12.48 8.50
CA MET A 650 3.80 -12.08 7.87
C MET A 650 3.70 -10.64 7.35
N ASN A 651 4.58 -9.74 7.81
CA ASN A 651 4.72 -8.43 7.17
C ASN A 651 5.40 -8.59 5.80
N SER A 652 4.68 -8.27 4.72
CA SER A 652 5.08 -8.67 3.38
C SER A 652 4.67 -7.69 2.28
N HIS A 653 5.13 -8.00 1.07
CA HIS A 653 4.87 -7.25 -0.15
C HIS A 653 4.50 -8.24 -1.26
N ALA A 654 3.20 -8.54 -1.37
CA ALA A 654 2.70 -9.25 -2.53
C ALA A 654 2.71 -8.34 -3.78
N PRO A 655 2.98 -8.87 -4.98
CA PRO A 655 3.21 -10.28 -5.29
C PRO A 655 4.67 -10.75 -5.14
N LYS A 656 5.63 -9.85 -4.85
CA LYS A 656 7.07 -10.17 -4.79
C LYS A 656 7.38 -11.28 -3.79
N ARG A 657 6.71 -11.28 -2.65
CA ARG A 657 6.96 -12.23 -1.55
C ARG A 657 5.96 -13.38 -1.49
N CYS A 658 5.15 -13.62 -2.55
CA CYS A 658 4.15 -14.70 -2.55
C CYS A 658 4.74 -16.09 -2.30
N ALA A 659 5.95 -16.39 -2.78
CA ALA A 659 6.63 -17.65 -2.48
C ALA A 659 6.87 -17.82 -0.97
N ALA A 660 7.42 -16.79 -0.31
CA ALA A 660 7.62 -16.79 1.13
C ALA A 660 6.29 -16.82 1.91
N ILE A 661 5.27 -16.08 1.48
CA ILE A 661 3.93 -16.10 2.08
C ILE A 661 3.33 -17.51 2.00
N ALA A 662 3.45 -18.20 0.86
CA ALA A 662 2.95 -19.56 0.70
C ALA A 662 3.69 -20.55 1.63
N THR A 663 5.00 -20.41 1.84
CA THR A 663 5.69 -21.23 2.85
C THR A 663 5.24 -20.93 4.28
N CYS A 664 4.88 -19.68 4.58
CA CYS A 664 4.27 -19.31 5.86
C CYS A 664 2.88 -19.97 6.00
N ALA A 665 2.08 -19.97 4.94
CA ALA A 665 0.78 -20.64 4.90
C ALA A 665 0.92 -22.14 5.19
N ASP A 666 1.90 -22.79 4.56
CA ASP A 666 2.17 -24.22 4.78
C ASP A 666 2.55 -24.52 6.23
N ALA A 667 3.37 -23.66 6.85
CA ALA A 667 3.75 -23.78 8.26
C ALA A 667 2.57 -23.56 9.21
N LEU A 668 1.79 -22.49 9.02
CA LEU A 668 0.67 -22.13 9.89
C LEU A 668 -0.51 -23.10 9.77
N TRP A 669 -0.60 -23.83 8.67
CA TRP A 669 -1.61 -24.86 8.47
C TRP A 669 -1.24 -26.17 9.18
N ASN A 670 -0.01 -26.66 8.99
CA ASN A 670 0.49 -27.88 9.63
C ASN A 670 1.94 -27.70 10.09
N LEU A 671 2.10 -27.33 11.36
CA LEU A 671 3.40 -27.05 11.98
C LEU A 671 4.29 -28.30 12.01
N ASN A 672 3.70 -29.47 12.22
CA ASN A 672 4.42 -30.74 12.34
C ASN A 672 4.95 -31.25 10.98
N ALA A 673 4.21 -31.00 9.90
CA ALA A 673 4.60 -31.42 8.55
C ALA A 673 5.48 -30.39 7.82
N TYR A 674 5.69 -29.21 8.41
CA TYR A 674 6.49 -28.15 7.81
C TYR A 674 7.93 -28.60 7.55
N SER A 675 8.42 -28.34 6.34
CA SER A 675 9.81 -28.58 5.96
C SER A 675 10.31 -27.41 5.13
N ALA A 676 11.34 -26.70 5.58
CA ALA A 676 11.83 -25.50 4.89
C ALA A 676 12.00 -25.72 3.37
N THR A 677 12.65 -26.83 2.99
CA THR A 677 12.89 -27.21 1.58
C THR A 677 11.66 -27.83 0.91
N GLY A 678 10.93 -28.71 1.60
CA GLY A 678 9.74 -29.34 1.02
C GLY A 678 8.63 -28.34 0.73
N SER A 679 8.40 -27.42 1.66
CA SER A 679 7.38 -26.38 1.61
C SER A 679 7.67 -25.35 0.53
N VAL A 680 8.91 -24.85 0.42
CA VAL A 680 9.27 -23.92 -0.67
C VAL A 680 9.17 -24.59 -2.04
N ARG A 681 9.59 -25.86 -2.18
CA ARG A 681 9.44 -26.60 -3.44
C ARG A 681 7.97 -26.70 -3.87
N ARG A 682 7.05 -27.04 -2.94
CA ARG A 682 5.61 -27.09 -3.22
C ARG A 682 5.03 -25.71 -3.52
N ALA A 683 5.38 -24.69 -2.73
CA ALA A 683 4.94 -23.32 -2.95
C ALA A 683 5.37 -22.78 -4.32
N VAL A 684 6.64 -22.99 -4.68
CA VAL A 684 7.18 -22.62 -5.99
C VAL A 684 6.54 -23.46 -7.10
N GLY A 685 6.28 -24.75 -6.88
CA GLY A 685 5.49 -25.57 -7.81
C GLY A 685 4.10 -24.98 -8.06
N MET A 686 3.38 -24.62 -6.99
CA MET A 686 2.02 -24.06 -7.06
C MET A 686 1.98 -22.78 -7.88
N LEU A 687 2.98 -21.91 -7.73
CA LEU A 687 3.00 -20.57 -8.32
C LEU A 687 3.67 -20.53 -9.70
N TYR A 688 4.66 -21.38 -9.97
CA TYR A 688 5.55 -21.27 -11.12
C TYR A 688 5.67 -22.55 -11.96
N GLY A 689 5.27 -23.70 -11.44
CA GLY A 689 5.38 -24.99 -12.10
C GLY A 689 6.47 -25.89 -11.52
N GLU A 690 6.34 -27.19 -11.81
CA GLU A 690 7.12 -28.30 -11.24
C GLU A 690 8.63 -28.05 -11.14
N LYS A 691 9.24 -27.56 -12.23
CA LYS A 691 10.70 -27.48 -12.35
C LYS A 691 11.30 -26.19 -11.80
N MET A 692 10.47 -25.21 -11.44
CA MET A 692 10.95 -23.86 -11.17
C MET A 692 11.88 -23.80 -9.96
N TYR A 693 11.58 -24.57 -8.90
CA TYR A 693 12.44 -24.61 -7.71
C TYR A 693 13.86 -25.05 -8.06
N ASP A 694 14.02 -26.15 -8.80
CA ASP A 694 15.33 -26.68 -9.17
C ASP A 694 16.09 -25.76 -10.13
N ILE A 695 15.37 -24.99 -10.94
CA ILE A 695 15.98 -23.99 -11.83
C ILE A 695 16.53 -22.80 -11.03
N LEU A 696 15.78 -22.31 -10.03
CA LEU A 696 16.12 -21.07 -9.30
C LEU A 696 17.01 -21.30 -8.08
N GLU A 697 16.94 -22.46 -7.42
CA GLU A 697 17.67 -22.73 -6.17
C GLU A 697 19.18 -22.47 -6.26
N PRO A 698 19.90 -22.89 -7.33
CA PRO A 698 21.34 -22.62 -7.43
C PRO A 698 21.65 -21.13 -7.46
N GLY A 699 20.81 -20.36 -8.15
CA GLY A 699 20.96 -18.92 -8.27
C GLY A 699 20.51 -18.14 -7.02
N ALA A 700 19.46 -18.58 -6.34
CA ALA A 700 19.04 -18.04 -5.04
C ALA A 700 20.14 -18.24 -3.98
N ARG A 701 20.74 -19.43 -3.94
CA ARG A 701 21.91 -19.74 -3.09
C ARG A 701 23.11 -18.87 -3.44
N ALA A 702 23.38 -18.68 -4.73
CA ALA A 702 24.46 -17.82 -5.20
C ALA A 702 24.28 -16.36 -4.75
N LEU A 703 23.09 -15.79 -4.93
CA LEU A 703 22.76 -14.44 -4.45
C LEU A 703 22.84 -14.35 -2.92
N GLY A 704 22.29 -15.33 -2.20
CA GLY A 704 22.34 -15.36 -0.73
C GLY A 704 23.77 -15.39 -0.18
N SER A 705 24.73 -15.98 -0.90
CA SER A 705 26.15 -15.94 -0.50
C SER A 705 26.75 -14.53 -0.53
N LEU A 706 26.13 -13.61 -1.27
CA LEU A 706 26.57 -12.22 -1.44
C LEU A 706 25.91 -11.25 -0.47
N ASP A 707 24.97 -11.72 0.36
CA ASP A 707 24.26 -10.89 1.35
C ASP A 707 25.21 -10.16 2.31
N LYS A 708 26.42 -10.70 2.54
CA LYS A 708 27.45 -10.07 3.39
C LYS A 708 27.85 -8.66 2.95
N TYR A 709 27.58 -8.27 1.70
CA TYR A 709 27.93 -6.94 1.17
C TYR A 709 26.86 -5.86 1.40
N TRP A 710 25.78 -6.17 2.13
CA TRP A 710 24.69 -5.24 2.37
C TRP A 710 24.91 -4.37 3.63
N ASP A 711 24.86 -3.04 3.49
CA ASP A 711 25.14 -2.04 4.56
C ASP A 711 23.92 -1.57 5.35
N SER A 712 22.90 -2.41 5.47
CA SER A 712 21.54 -2.11 5.97
C SER A 712 20.64 -1.30 5.04
N THR A 713 21.18 -0.55 4.06
CA THR A 713 20.37 0.24 3.12
C THR A 713 20.61 -0.06 1.64
N LYS A 714 21.78 -0.59 1.29
CA LYS A 714 22.19 -0.92 -0.07
C LYS A 714 23.41 -1.85 -0.04
N PHE A 715 23.71 -2.45 -1.18
CA PHE A 715 25.01 -3.07 -1.38
C PHE A 715 26.11 -2.01 -1.51
N VAL A 716 27.25 -2.27 -0.87
CA VAL A 716 28.37 -1.31 -0.81
C VAL A 716 29.61 -1.86 -1.46
N LEU A 717 30.31 -0.96 -2.15
CA LEU A 717 31.63 -1.23 -2.71
C LEU A 717 32.69 -1.07 -1.61
N THR A 718 33.00 -2.16 -0.90
CA THR A 718 34.05 -2.20 0.12
C THR A 718 35.39 -2.65 -0.47
N PRO A 719 36.53 -2.47 0.22
CA PRO A 719 37.79 -3.09 -0.18
C PRO A 719 37.69 -4.62 -0.30
N GLU A 720 36.92 -5.27 0.59
CA GLU A 720 36.62 -6.70 0.53
C GLU A 720 35.85 -7.06 -0.75
N PHE A 721 34.84 -6.26 -1.14
CA PHE A 721 34.11 -6.46 -2.39
C PHE A 721 35.05 -6.45 -3.61
N VAL A 722 36.01 -5.50 -3.64
CA VAL A 722 36.98 -5.42 -4.75
C VAL A 722 37.94 -6.61 -4.73
N ALA A 723 38.36 -7.08 -3.56
CA ALA A 723 39.21 -8.27 -3.41
C ALA A 723 38.50 -9.55 -3.86
N ASP A 724 37.21 -9.69 -3.53
CA ASP A 724 36.37 -10.84 -3.83
C ASP A 724 35.72 -10.79 -5.23
N LEU A 725 36.06 -9.79 -6.05
CA LEU A 725 35.41 -9.54 -7.35
C LEU A 725 35.32 -10.80 -8.25
N PRO A 726 36.35 -11.65 -8.39
CA PRO A 726 36.23 -12.87 -9.20
C PRO A 726 35.18 -13.85 -8.68
N GLU A 727 35.05 -13.99 -7.37
CA GLU A 727 34.04 -14.86 -6.74
C GLU A 727 32.64 -14.25 -6.89
N ILE A 728 32.50 -12.93 -6.71
CA ILE A 728 31.24 -12.22 -6.92
C ILE A 728 30.77 -12.40 -8.37
N GLU A 729 31.64 -12.25 -9.36
CA GLU A 729 31.31 -12.47 -10.77
C GLU A 729 30.86 -13.90 -11.04
N ARG A 730 31.51 -14.89 -10.42
CA ARG A 730 31.12 -16.30 -10.53
C ARG A 730 29.71 -16.53 -9.99
N GLN A 731 29.41 -16.02 -8.79
CA GLN A 731 28.09 -16.16 -8.16
C GLN A 731 26.99 -15.44 -8.97
N ILE A 732 27.28 -14.24 -9.48
CA ILE A 732 26.36 -13.49 -10.36
C ILE A 732 26.13 -14.20 -11.69
N GLY A 733 27.13 -14.88 -12.24
CA GLY A 733 26.96 -15.75 -13.42
C GLY A 733 25.93 -16.87 -13.17
N ILE A 734 26.07 -17.60 -12.06
CA ILE A 734 25.12 -18.66 -11.68
C ILE A 734 23.70 -18.09 -11.50
N ALA A 735 23.60 -16.94 -10.82
CA ALA A 735 22.33 -16.29 -10.57
C ALA A 735 21.65 -15.83 -11.88
N ARG A 736 22.41 -15.27 -12.83
CA ARG A 736 21.94 -14.85 -14.15
C ARG A 736 21.43 -16.04 -14.95
N ASP A 737 22.24 -17.10 -15.08
CA ASP A 737 21.89 -18.30 -15.82
C ASP A 737 20.60 -18.95 -15.28
N SER A 738 20.45 -18.98 -13.96
CA SER A 738 19.26 -19.52 -13.29
C SER A 738 18.02 -18.66 -13.60
N TYR A 739 18.15 -17.33 -13.55
CA TYR A 739 17.07 -16.41 -13.87
C TYR A 739 16.63 -16.50 -15.33
N GLU A 740 17.57 -16.56 -16.27
CA GLU A 740 17.27 -16.69 -17.70
C GLU A 740 16.56 -18.01 -18.02
N LYS A 741 17.01 -19.12 -17.41
CA LYS A 741 16.32 -20.42 -17.50
C LYS A 741 14.91 -20.37 -16.91
N ALA A 742 14.72 -19.70 -15.78
CA ALA A 742 13.40 -19.54 -15.14
C ALA A 742 12.43 -18.75 -16.02
N VAL A 743 12.88 -17.64 -16.61
CA VAL A 743 12.08 -16.84 -17.55
C VAL A 743 11.77 -17.63 -18.82
N ALA A 744 12.70 -18.45 -19.32
CA ALA A 744 12.46 -19.32 -20.47
C ALA A 744 11.45 -20.44 -20.15
N TYR A 745 11.47 -20.98 -18.93
CA TYR A 745 10.54 -22.02 -18.49
C TYR A 745 9.12 -21.50 -18.28
N ASN A 746 8.94 -20.39 -17.56
CA ASN A 746 7.62 -19.81 -17.30
C ASN A 746 7.66 -18.28 -17.11
N ARG A 747 7.74 -17.55 -18.22
CA ARG A 747 7.74 -16.07 -18.23
C ARG A 747 6.53 -15.47 -17.53
N THR A 748 5.35 -16.07 -17.69
CA THR A 748 4.10 -15.56 -17.10
C THR A 748 4.18 -15.57 -15.59
N ALA A 749 4.58 -16.69 -14.98
CA ALA A 749 4.76 -16.78 -13.53
C ALA A 749 5.86 -15.85 -13.01
N MET A 750 7.00 -15.76 -13.72
CA MET A 750 8.08 -14.82 -13.37
C MET A 750 7.65 -13.34 -13.47
N THR A 751 6.65 -13.04 -14.29
CA THR A 751 6.06 -11.69 -14.37
C THR A 751 5.06 -11.44 -13.25
N ARG A 752 4.20 -12.44 -12.94
CA ARG A 752 3.20 -12.35 -11.87
C ARG A 752 3.86 -12.27 -10.49
N TYR A 753 4.88 -13.07 -10.25
CA TYR A 753 5.56 -13.22 -8.96
C TYR A 753 7.09 -13.04 -9.10
N PRO A 754 7.57 -11.81 -9.34
CA PRO A 754 8.96 -11.59 -9.75
C PRO A 754 10.01 -11.76 -8.66
N GLY A 755 9.61 -11.91 -7.38
CA GLY A 755 10.56 -11.81 -6.27
C GLY A 755 11.27 -10.46 -6.21
N GLU A 756 12.34 -10.42 -5.43
CA GLU A 756 13.39 -9.39 -5.53
C GLU A 756 14.62 -9.88 -6.31
N TYR A 757 14.57 -11.11 -6.84
CA TYR A 757 15.68 -11.78 -7.55
C TYR A 757 16.29 -10.90 -8.64
N ALA A 758 15.49 -10.46 -9.62
CA ALA A 758 15.98 -9.70 -10.77
C ALA A 758 16.54 -8.33 -10.37
N GLN A 759 15.92 -7.69 -9.36
CA GLN A 759 16.36 -6.39 -8.84
C GLN A 759 17.75 -6.50 -8.22
N PHE A 760 17.99 -7.54 -7.43
CA PHE A 760 19.27 -7.77 -6.75
C PHE A 760 20.37 -8.16 -7.73
N LEU A 761 20.05 -9.05 -8.68
CA LEU A 761 20.95 -9.41 -9.77
C LEU A 761 21.45 -8.15 -10.52
N GLN A 762 20.55 -7.27 -10.93
CA GLN A 762 20.91 -6.02 -11.62
C GLN A 762 21.75 -5.08 -10.77
N GLU A 763 21.50 -5.00 -9.47
CA GLU A 763 22.26 -4.11 -8.58
C GLU A 763 23.71 -4.58 -8.41
N PHE A 764 23.94 -5.88 -8.24
CA PHE A 764 25.29 -6.43 -8.20
C PHE A 764 26.04 -6.26 -9.52
N GLU A 765 25.36 -6.44 -10.66
CA GLU A 765 25.95 -6.20 -11.97
C GLU A 765 26.46 -4.75 -12.11
N ARG A 766 25.68 -3.77 -11.64
CA ARG A 766 26.12 -2.36 -11.60
C ARG A 766 27.34 -2.16 -10.70
N LEU A 767 27.36 -2.78 -9.53
CA LEU A 767 28.47 -2.67 -8.59
C LEU A 767 29.76 -3.30 -9.13
N ILE A 768 29.68 -4.45 -9.82
CA ILE A 768 30.81 -5.07 -10.52
C ILE A 768 31.40 -4.10 -11.55
N GLN A 769 30.56 -3.49 -12.39
CA GLN A 769 31.03 -2.54 -13.40
C GLN A 769 31.72 -1.32 -12.77
N ARG A 770 31.16 -0.82 -11.66
CA ARG A 770 31.76 0.28 -10.90
C ARG A 770 33.10 -0.12 -10.29
N ALA A 771 33.20 -1.31 -9.69
CA ALA A 771 34.44 -1.84 -9.09
C ALA A 771 35.58 -1.91 -10.11
N LYS A 772 35.29 -2.39 -11.32
CA LYS A 772 36.25 -2.46 -12.43
C LYS A 772 36.71 -1.07 -12.88
N ALA A 773 35.78 -0.12 -13.01
CA ALA A 773 36.09 1.24 -13.40
C ALA A 773 37.00 1.95 -12.37
N GLU A 774 36.71 1.80 -11.07
CA GLU A 774 37.52 2.38 -9.99
C GLU A 774 38.92 1.75 -9.90
N SER A 775 39.02 0.43 -10.11
CA SER A 775 40.30 -0.28 -10.12
C SER A 775 41.17 0.13 -11.32
N ALA A 776 40.57 0.27 -12.51
CA ALA A 776 41.26 0.77 -13.70
C ALA A 776 41.73 2.22 -13.54
N ALA A 777 40.93 3.09 -12.90
CA ALA A 777 41.31 4.46 -12.59
C ALA A 777 42.50 4.54 -11.61
N LYS A 778 42.50 3.72 -10.55
CA LYS A 778 43.63 3.63 -9.60
C LYS A 778 44.90 3.11 -10.28
N ALA A 779 44.80 2.10 -11.15
CA ALA A 779 45.95 1.59 -11.90
C ALA A 779 46.56 2.67 -12.81
N ARG A 780 45.72 3.50 -13.46
CA ARG A 780 46.18 4.63 -14.29
C ARG A 780 46.87 5.74 -13.47
N LEU A 781 46.41 6.01 -12.25
CA LEU A 781 47.02 6.99 -11.35
C LEU A 781 48.33 6.46 -10.72
N GLY A 782 48.38 5.18 -10.36
CA GLY A 782 49.58 4.55 -9.80
C GLY A 782 50.70 4.31 -10.83
N ALA A 783 50.35 4.17 -12.11
CA ALA A 783 51.31 4.06 -13.22
C ALA A 783 51.97 5.40 -13.60
N ASN A 784 51.62 6.51 -12.94
CA ASN A 784 52.16 7.83 -13.24
C ASN A 784 52.61 8.56 -11.95
N PRO A 785 53.74 8.18 -11.31
CA PRO A 785 54.15 8.73 -10.01
C PRO A 785 54.68 10.18 -10.05
N GLY A 786 54.58 10.88 -11.19
CA GLY A 786 55.30 12.13 -11.47
C GLY A 786 54.45 13.31 -11.94
N LYS A 787 53.15 13.36 -11.62
CA LYS A 787 52.32 14.56 -11.78
C LYS A 787 51.46 14.84 -10.56
#